data_AF-A0A351F684-F1
#
_entry.id   AF-A0A351F684-F1
#
_cell.length_a   1.000
_cell.length_b   1.000
_cell.length_c   1.000
_cell.angle_alpha   90.00
_cell.angle_beta   90.00
_cell.angle_gamma   90.00
#
_symmetry.space_group_name_H-M   'P 1'
#
loop_
_entity.id
_entity.type
_entity.pdbx_description
1 polymer ?
#
loop_
_entity_poly.entity_id
_entity_poly.type
_entity_poly.pdbx_seq_one_letter_code
_entity_poly.pdbx_strand_id
1 'polypeptide(L)'
;MNLIAKIFSLIMSVIMTILPMGGAVAKTSDTPASDNYPYTLEDMSVVYDNVDENGNYYPLVVVPGISHSITYVVDENYDSSTAEDPSRPPIKKDAFGNDLQSGTMIFDVPEILKAVARCLIAPLVKSVIAQKDCGIVDAVGKVADVAFSAQKTLPDGSFANNEIGLLEFNGSFADFATPDDADTQNYMQYQCAYLYKILPLRTVSDIIGEENLFFFSFSLFGDPMTSAQRLDKYIDFVLEKTGAKKVNLLPISLGGTVFTAFCEQFTNTDKVNTIVNVVPVLNGTQAVTDMMNRDFDISAEFWYNEGIPMMISEFTEYGELIGHTVNFLLRALPAEVNAAMLTKIYDNLFNNLLVNTPQIWAMVNREAYPELAKKYLGDEAHAPVRAKTDAFYHAQLNLESNIKKMTANGIKINIIAGYGLHAGDARYNFFRVMENSSKVNSDGVINVESTTLGATAALPGEKLRSGGRLSPDGEVDASTGVLPDNTWYFYNMHHEDAANNSPVINLAVALMYSHDVENVNSKPEKYPQFNGNSDNWFIRRWRYRDMKNLYTDYTAGKLDWTLETADECRAIMYDCERVMRATVADAEFCKETTKRVNDFCVKYGNLSEENAKLLTQKQLAELPEWAEVLTKIIRFADDTIFKLYGDKAYSEFWKVYFE
;
A
#
# COMPACT_ATOMS: atom_id res chain seq x y z
N MET A 1 -1.57 -45.83 1.97
CA MET A 1 -2.19 -44.72 2.75
C MET A 1 -1.23 -43.56 2.66
N ASN A 2 -1.46 -42.72 1.65
CA ASN A 2 -0.40 -42.25 0.78
C ASN A 2 0.10 -40.86 1.15
N LEU A 3 1.37 -40.64 0.81
CA LEU A 3 2.08 -39.38 0.64
C LEU A 3 1.19 -38.20 0.17
N ILE A 4 0.17 -38.47 -0.66
CA ILE A 4 -0.85 -37.52 -1.13
C ILE A 4 -1.69 -36.91 0.01
N ALA A 5 -2.07 -37.67 1.05
CA ALA A 5 -2.82 -37.15 2.20
C ALA A 5 -1.94 -36.29 3.14
N LYS A 6 -0.63 -36.58 3.21
CA LYS A 6 0.34 -35.75 3.94
C LYS A 6 0.69 -34.48 3.18
N ILE A 7 0.77 -34.53 1.84
CA ILE A 7 0.93 -33.37 0.96
C ILE A 7 -0.34 -32.49 1.01
N PHE A 8 -1.55 -33.07 0.98
CA PHE A 8 -2.81 -32.33 1.15
C PHE A 8 -2.95 -31.67 2.53
N SER A 9 -2.52 -32.36 3.59
CA SER A 9 -2.50 -31.76 4.94
C SER A 9 -1.43 -30.67 5.06
N LEU A 10 -0.31 -30.78 4.34
CA LEU A 10 0.76 -29.78 4.29
C LEU A 10 0.32 -28.53 3.50
N ILE A 11 -0.37 -28.68 2.36
CA ILE A 11 -0.93 -27.58 1.57
C ILE A 11 -2.03 -26.84 2.35
N MET A 12 -2.87 -27.58 3.08
CA MET A 12 -3.89 -27.00 3.96
C MET A 12 -3.30 -26.35 5.23
N SER A 13 -2.11 -26.75 5.67
CA SER A 13 -1.40 -26.11 6.78
C SER A 13 -0.63 -24.86 6.32
N VAL A 14 -0.08 -24.88 5.11
CA VAL A 14 0.67 -23.77 4.51
C VAL A 14 -0.24 -22.62 4.06
N ILE A 15 -1.50 -22.90 3.75
CA ILE A 15 -2.53 -21.87 3.51
C ILE A 15 -3.03 -21.26 4.85
N MET A 16 -2.77 -21.89 6.01
CA MET A 16 -3.40 -21.52 7.29
C MET A 16 -2.45 -21.32 8.49
N THR A 17 -1.13 -21.21 8.30
CA THR A 17 -0.22 -20.84 9.40
C THR A 17 0.93 -19.95 8.92
N ILE A 18 0.75 -18.64 9.09
CA ILE A 18 1.80 -17.63 9.00
C ILE A 18 2.30 -17.35 10.42
N LEU A 19 3.46 -17.90 10.80
CA LEU A 19 4.30 -17.45 11.92
C LEU A 19 5.79 -17.78 11.60
N PRO A 20 6.76 -16.87 11.86
CA PRO A 20 8.14 -17.00 11.38
C PRO A 20 9.12 -17.57 12.44
N MET A 21 10.07 -18.44 12.03
CA MET A 21 11.39 -18.74 12.67
C MET A 21 12.27 -19.45 11.59
N GLY A 22 13.52 -19.11 11.23
CA GLY A 22 14.75 -19.12 12.03
C GLY A 22 15.98 -19.78 11.31
N GLY A 23 16.99 -19.00 10.84
CA GLY A 23 18.45 -19.33 10.68
C GLY A 23 18.96 -19.97 9.35
N ALA A 24 20.20 -19.80 8.82
CA ALA A 24 21.41 -19.01 9.15
C ALA A 24 22.54 -19.07 8.03
N VAL A 25 23.39 -18.02 7.90
CA VAL A 25 24.84 -17.88 7.44
C VAL A 25 25.28 -18.26 5.98
N ALA A 26 26.15 -17.58 5.20
CA ALA A 26 26.80 -16.24 5.10
C ALA A 26 27.74 -16.15 3.84
N LYS A 27 28.01 -14.95 3.29
CA LYS A 27 29.38 -14.37 3.01
C LYS A 27 29.37 -12.94 2.42
N THR A 28 30.38 -12.15 2.79
CA THR A 28 30.51 -10.67 2.69
C THR A 28 31.41 -10.17 1.54
N SER A 29 31.32 -8.87 1.22
CA SER A 29 32.40 -8.10 0.56
C SER A 29 32.44 -6.63 1.02
N ASP A 30 33.66 -6.10 1.19
CA ASP A 30 34.03 -4.86 1.89
C ASP A 30 34.42 -3.71 0.93
N THR A 31 33.79 -2.53 1.01
CA THR A 31 34.45 -1.22 0.74
C THR A 31 33.61 -0.05 1.30
N PRO A 32 34.18 1.04 1.86
CA PRO A 32 33.43 2.19 2.41
C PRO A 32 33.04 3.23 1.34
N ALA A 33 31.80 3.72 1.42
CA ALA A 33 31.13 4.59 0.46
C ALA A 33 31.18 6.12 0.77
N SER A 34 31.81 6.53 1.88
CA SER A 34 31.65 7.90 2.43
C SER A 34 32.10 9.02 1.50
N ASP A 35 32.99 8.75 0.55
CA ASP A 35 33.75 9.79 -0.14
C ASP A 35 33.02 10.41 -1.35
N ASN A 36 31.83 9.91 -1.71
CA ASN A 36 31.18 10.25 -2.99
C ASN A 36 29.86 11.05 -2.90
N TYR A 37 29.23 11.21 -1.73
CA TYR A 37 27.94 11.94 -1.67
C TYR A 37 28.19 13.47 -1.65
N PRO A 38 27.57 14.25 -2.57
CA PRO A 38 28.02 15.63 -2.84
C PRO A 38 27.52 16.69 -1.86
N TYR A 39 26.62 16.35 -0.93
CA TYR A 39 25.96 17.31 -0.04
C TYR A 39 26.21 17.04 1.45
N THR A 40 26.47 18.09 2.22
CA THR A 40 26.59 18.07 3.69
C THR A 40 25.21 18.20 4.37
N LEU A 41 25.12 17.96 5.68
CA LEU A 41 23.87 18.18 6.45
C LEU A 41 23.45 19.65 6.43
N GLU A 42 24.41 20.58 6.40
CA GLU A 42 24.17 22.01 6.28
C GLU A 42 23.53 22.36 4.93
N ASP A 43 24.01 21.76 3.84
CA ASP A 43 23.45 21.96 2.49
C ASP A 43 21.97 21.53 2.42
N MET A 44 21.63 20.47 3.16
CA MET A 44 20.27 19.91 3.25
C MET A 44 19.37 20.62 4.26
N SER A 45 19.88 21.60 5.00
CA SER A 45 19.05 22.33 5.96
C SER A 45 17.95 23.13 5.24
N VAL A 46 16.76 23.11 5.83
CA VAL A 46 15.58 23.81 5.36
C VAL A 46 15.02 24.59 6.54
N VAL A 47 14.68 25.85 6.31
CA VAL A 47 14.01 26.67 7.31
C VAL A 47 12.52 26.37 7.21
N TYR A 48 11.95 25.95 8.34
CA TYR A 48 10.52 25.75 8.49
C TYR A 48 9.96 26.90 9.30
N ASP A 49 9.39 27.88 8.62
CA ASP A 49 8.89 29.13 9.21
C ASP A 49 7.54 29.57 8.63
N ASN A 50 6.88 28.71 7.84
CA ASN A 50 5.53 28.96 7.34
C ASN A 50 4.50 28.74 8.45
N VAL A 51 4.30 29.81 9.21
CA VAL A 51 3.41 29.94 10.36
C VAL A 51 2.28 30.94 10.07
N ASP A 52 1.24 30.91 10.90
CA ASP A 52 0.16 31.88 10.84
C ASP A 52 0.58 33.28 11.34
N GLU A 53 -0.35 34.23 11.29
CA GLU A 53 -0.15 35.61 11.72
C GLU A 53 0.28 35.78 13.19
N ASN A 54 0.12 34.75 14.03
CA ASN A 54 0.49 34.73 15.43
C ASN A 54 1.79 33.95 15.68
N GLY A 55 2.43 33.42 14.64
CA GLY A 55 3.64 32.61 14.75
C GLY A 55 3.40 31.13 15.04
N ASN A 56 2.15 30.64 14.94
CA ASN A 56 1.81 29.23 15.16
C ASN A 56 1.82 28.45 13.84
N TYR A 57 2.31 27.22 13.84
CA TYR A 57 2.22 26.36 12.65
C TYR A 57 0.76 26.04 12.31
N TYR A 58 0.49 25.91 11.00
CA TYR A 58 -0.78 25.36 10.53
C TYR A 58 -0.88 23.87 10.88
N PRO A 59 -1.92 23.43 11.62
CA PRO A 59 -2.12 22.02 11.94
C PRO A 59 -2.19 21.17 10.68
N LEU A 60 -1.59 19.98 10.71
CA LEU A 60 -1.67 19.00 9.65
C LEU A 60 -2.82 18.04 9.86
N VAL A 61 -3.70 17.90 8.86
CA VAL A 61 -4.65 16.79 8.76
C VAL A 61 -4.19 15.83 7.68
N VAL A 62 -3.78 14.63 8.09
CA VAL A 62 -3.46 13.53 7.17
C VAL A 62 -4.76 12.91 6.68
N VAL A 63 -4.92 12.81 5.35
CA VAL A 63 -6.04 12.13 4.69
C VAL A 63 -5.48 10.88 4.00
N PRO A 64 -5.65 9.69 4.61
CA PRO A 64 -4.73 8.59 4.37
C PRO A 64 -5.03 7.77 3.11
N GLY A 65 -4.05 6.95 2.72
CA GLY A 65 -4.19 5.92 1.69
C GLY A 65 -4.98 4.68 2.11
N ILE A 66 -5.07 3.73 1.18
CA ILE A 66 -5.69 2.42 1.41
C ILE A 66 -4.95 1.69 2.55
N SER A 67 -5.67 0.88 3.33
CA SER A 67 -5.13 0.10 4.47
C SER A 67 -4.73 0.87 5.73
N HIS A 68 -4.66 2.20 5.71
CA HIS A 68 -4.28 2.98 6.89
C HIS A 68 -5.44 3.25 7.85
N SER A 69 -6.68 3.30 7.33
CA SER A 69 -7.88 3.43 8.15
C SER A 69 -8.41 2.05 8.53
N ILE A 70 -8.45 1.73 9.82
CA ILE A 70 -8.90 0.42 10.30
C ILE A 70 -10.42 0.39 10.40
N THR A 71 -11.02 -0.60 9.75
CA THR A 71 -12.43 -0.97 9.92
C THR A 71 -12.54 -2.24 10.73
N TYR A 72 -13.66 -2.41 11.44
CA TYR A 72 -13.86 -3.57 12.31
C TYR A 72 -15.32 -4.00 12.32
N VAL A 73 -15.57 -5.29 12.60
CA VAL A 73 -16.92 -5.78 12.88
C VAL A 73 -17.31 -5.37 14.29
N VAL A 74 -18.44 -4.66 14.43
CA VAL A 74 -18.94 -4.22 15.74
C VAL A 74 -19.41 -5.42 16.57
N ASP A 75 -19.00 -5.48 17.83
CA ASP A 75 -19.57 -6.40 18.81
C ASP A 75 -20.83 -5.80 19.45
N GLU A 76 -21.99 -6.27 19.00
CA GLU A 76 -23.30 -5.83 19.51
C GLU A 76 -23.50 -6.13 21.01
N ASN A 77 -22.71 -7.05 21.59
CA ASN A 77 -22.80 -7.41 23.01
C ASN A 77 -21.77 -6.69 23.88
N TYR A 78 -21.01 -5.76 23.32
CA TYR A 78 -19.96 -5.04 24.04
C TYR A 78 -20.54 -4.12 25.12
N ASP A 79 -20.14 -4.35 26.37
CA ASP A 79 -20.46 -3.47 27.50
C ASP A 79 -19.28 -2.56 27.85
N SER A 80 -19.33 -1.34 27.30
CA SER A 80 -18.32 -0.29 27.54
C SER A 80 -18.07 0.03 29.02
N SER A 81 -19.04 -0.22 29.92
CA SER A 81 -18.88 0.06 31.35
C SER A 81 -17.93 -0.91 32.06
N THR A 82 -17.65 -2.05 31.42
CA THR A 82 -16.78 -3.11 31.95
C THR A 82 -15.49 -3.27 31.17
N ALA A 83 -15.24 -2.40 30.18
CA ALA A 83 -14.05 -2.45 29.35
C ALA A 83 -12.78 -2.21 30.17
N GLU A 84 -11.84 -3.14 30.11
CA GLU A 84 -10.51 -2.98 30.72
C GLU A 84 -9.76 -1.77 30.14
N ASP A 85 -10.00 -1.49 28.86
CA ASP A 85 -9.49 -0.34 28.14
C ASP A 85 -10.64 0.43 27.47
N PRO A 86 -11.09 1.56 28.05
CA PRO A 86 -12.17 2.39 27.50
C PRO A 86 -11.85 3.03 26.14
N SER A 87 -10.58 3.09 25.74
CA SER A 87 -10.17 3.62 24.43
C SER A 87 -10.36 2.62 23.29
N ARG A 88 -10.54 1.34 23.63
CA ARG A 88 -10.72 0.27 22.66
C ARG A 88 -12.17 0.26 22.14
N PRO A 89 -12.38 0.31 20.81
CA PRO A 89 -13.72 0.23 20.25
C PRO A 89 -14.34 -1.17 20.43
N PRO A 90 -15.67 -1.31 20.25
CA PRO A 90 -16.39 -2.58 20.38
C PRO A 90 -16.07 -3.53 19.22
N ILE A 91 -14.87 -4.11 19.20
CA ILE A 91 -14.42 -5.00 18.14
C ILE A 91 -14.81 -6.45 18.46
N LYS A 92 -15.53 -7.08 17.53
CA LYS A 92 -15.89 -8.49 17.61
C LYS A 92 -14.65 -9.37 17.48
N LYS A 93 -14.58 -10.41 18.32
CA LYS A 93 -13.54 -11.44 18.24
C LYS A 93 -14.01 -12.66 17.46
N ASP A 94 -13.10 -13.27 16.71
CA ASP A 94 -13.31 -14.56 16.07
C ASP A 94 -13.25 -15.72 17.08
N ALA A 95 -13.49 -16.94 16.63
CA ALA A 95 -13.46 -18.13 17.49
C ALA A 95 -12.05 -18.49 18.02
N PHE A 96 -10.99 -17.86 17.51
CA PHE A 96 -9.62 -17.99 18.01
C PHE A 96 -9.25 -16.85 18.97
N GLY A 97 -10.13 -15.86 19.16
CA GLY A 97 -9.90 -14.70 20.03
C GLY A 97 -9.20 -13.53 19.33
N ASN A 98 -9.02 -13.57 18.00
CA ASN A 98 -8.46 -12.47 17.22
C ASN A 98 -9.53 -11.43 16.92
N ASP A 99 -9.11 -10.17 16.79
CA ASP A 99 -10.00 -9.08 16.40
C ASP A 99 -10.41 -9.19 14.92
N LEU A 100 -11.70 -9.11 14.65
CA LEU A 100 -12.24 -9.00 13.30
C LEU A 100 -12.13 -7.56 12.80
N GLN A 101 -10.91 -7.17 12.45
CA GLN A 101 -10.59 -5.85 11.93
C GLN A 101 -9.53 -5.89 10.84
N SER A 102 -9.53 -4.89 9.97
CA SER A 102 -8.57 -4.75 8.87
C SER A 102 -8.58 -3.35 8.30
N GLY A 103 -7.47 -2.93 7.71
CA GLY A 103 -7.42 -1.73 6.86
C GLY A 103 -8.02 -1.94 5.47
N THR A 104 -8.24 -3.20 5.07
CA THR A 104 -8.87 -3.59 3.80
C THR A 104 -9.97 -4.61 4.08
N MET A 105 -9.78 -5.87 3.71
CA MET A 105 -10.75 -6.94 3.89
C MET A 105 -10.63 -7.60 5.27
N ILE A 106 -11.78 -7.89 5.88
CA ILE A 106 -11.90 -8.61 7.15
C ILE A 106 -12.22 -10.08 6.85
N PHE A 107 -11.38 -10.99 7.33
CA PHE A 107 -11.56 -12.43 7.15
C PHE A 107 -11.83 -13.10 8.50
N ASP A 108 -12.96 -13.80 8.61
CA ASP A 108 -13.22 -14.73 9.71
C ASP A 108 -12.56 -16.08 9.40
N VAL A 109 -11.27 -16.19 9.75
CA VAL A 109 -10.43 -17.36 9.47
C VAL A 109 -11.05 -18.66 10.01
N PRO A 110 -11.56 -18.73 11.25
CA PRO A 110 -12.29 -19.91 11.73
C PRO A 110 -13.49 -20.31 10.87
N GLU A 111 -14.33 -19.38 10.43
CA GLU A 111 -15.49 -19.70 9.61
C GLU A 111 -15.08 -20.13 8.18
N ILE A 112 -14.04 -19.52 7.62
CA ILE A 112 -13.46 -19.97 6.34
C ILE A 112 -12.95 -21.41 6.45
N LEU A 113 -12.22 -21.76 7.52
CA LEU A 113 -11.77 -23.15 7.76
C LEU A 113 -12.93 -24.14 7.81
N LYS A 114 -14.00 -23.77 8.53
CA LYS A 114 -15.21 -24.59 8.62
C LYS A 114 -15.86 -24.77 7.25
N ALA A 115 -15.94 -23.70 6.45
CA ALA A 115 -16.48 -23.74 5.09
C ALA A 115 -15.64 -24.65 4.19
N VAL A 116 -14.31 -24.52 4.21
CA VAL A 116 -13.40 -25.39 3.44
C VAL A 116 -13.60 -26.87 3.83
N ALA A 117 -13.60 -27.17 5.13
CA ALA A 117 -13.76 -28.55 5.61
C ALA A 117 -15.12 -29.16 5.23
N ARG A 118 -16.20 -28.37 5.30
CA ARG A 118 -17.57 -28.82 5.01
C ARG A 118 -17.86 -28.92 3.52
N CYS A 119 -17.36 -27.98 2.73
CA CYS A 119 -17.79 -27.81 1.34
C CYS A 119 -16.76 -28.32 0.33
N LEU A 120 -15.46 -28.12 0.54
CA LEU A 120 -14.46 -28.25 -0.53
C LEU A 120 -13.82 -29.64 -0.64
N ILE A 121 -13.58 -30.32 0.49
CA ILE A 121 -12.77 -31.56 0.51
C ILE A 121 -13.36 -32.66 -0.39
N ALA A 122 -14.64 -33.00 -0.23
CA ALA A 122 -15.25 -34.09 -0.99
C ALA A 122 -15.42 -33.78 -2.49
N PRO A 123 -15.90 -32.60 -2.90
CA PRO A 123 -15.97 -32.23 -4.31
C PRO A 123 -14.61 -32.15 -5.00
N LEU A 124 -13.56 -31.68 -4.30
CA LEU A 124 -12.21 -31.66 -4.84
C LEU A 124 -11.69 -33.06 -5.16
N VAL A 125 -11.77 -33.99 -4.19
CA VAL A 125 -11.34 -35.38 -4.41
C VAL A 125 -12.11 -36.03 -5.56
N LYS A 126 -13.42 -35.83 -5.64
CA LYS A 126 -14.24 -36.37 -6.74
C LYS A 126 -13.84 -35.77 -8.09
N SER A 127 -13.59 -34.46 -8.15
CA SER A 127 -13.27 -33.77 -9.40
C SER A 127 -11.89 -34.14 -9.92
N VAL A 128 -10.91 -34.33 -9.03
CA VAL A 128 -9.59 -34.86 -9.37
C VAL A 128 -9.69 -36.30 -9.88
N ILE A 129 -10.47 -37.17 -9.23
CA ILE A 129 -10.64 -38.56 -9.71
C ILE A 129 -11.36 -38.62 -11.06
N ALA A 130 -12.45 -37.85 -11.19
CA ALA A 130 -13.30 -37.87 -12.38
C ALA A 130 -12.76 -37.03 -13.54
N GLN A 131 -11.72 -36.21 -13.29
CA GLN A 131 -11.14 -35.28 -14.26
C GLN A 131 -12.20 -34.39 -14.92
N LYS A 132 -13.13 -33.88 -14.11
CA LYS A 132 -14.21 -32.95 -14.49
C LYS A 132 -14.80 -32.31 -13.24
N ASP A 133 -15.55 -31.22 -13.40
CA ASP A 133 -16.29 -30.64 -12.29
C ASP A 133 -17.29 -31.66 -11.70
N CYS A 134 -17.09 -32.00 -10.42
CA CYS A 134 -17.98 -32.81 -9.60
C CYS A 134 -18.51 -32.02 -8.40
N GLY A 135 -18.82 -30.74 -8.63
CA GLY A 135 -19.31 -29.78 -7.65
C GLY A 135 -18.20 -28.97 -6.98
N ILE A 136 -16.97 -28.99 -7.52
CA ILE A 136 -15.85 -28.24 -6.94
C ILE A 136 -16.01 -26.75 -7.18
N VAL A 137 -16.52 -26.34 -8.34
CA VAL A 137 -16.75 -24.92 -8.67
C VAL A 137 -17.74 -24.30 -7.69
N ASP A 138 -18.87 -24.97 -7.45
CA ASP A 138 -19.86 -24.52 -6.46
C ASP A 138 -19.31 -24.54 -5.03
N ALA A 139 -18.49 -25.53 -4.68
CA ALA A 139 -17.88 -25.62 -3.36
C ALA A 139 -16.90 -24.47 -3.10
N VAL A 140 -16.04 -24.15 -4.08
CA VAL A 140 -15.15 -22.98 -4.05
C VAL A 140 -15.97 -21.71 -3.95
N GLY A 141 -17.06 -21.59 -4.72
CA GLY A 141 -17.97 -20.45 -4.63
C GLY A 141 -18.55 -20.23 -3.24
N LYS A 142 -18.91 -21.28 -2.51
CA LYS A 142 -19.39 -21.19 -1.12
C LYS A 142 -18.29 -20.74 -0.16
N VAL A 143 -17.06 -21.24 -0.34
CA VAL A 143 -15.92 -20.81 0.48
C VAL A 143 -15.62 -19.33 0.25
N ALA A 144 -15.63 -18.88 -1.00
CA ALA A 144 -15.42 -17.48 -1.36
C ALA A 144 -16.51 -16.56 -0.79
N ASP A 145 -17.79 -16.96 -0.86
CA ASP A 145 -18.89 -16.19 -0.24
C ASP A 145 -18.71 -16.05 1.27
N VAL A 146 -18.27 -17.10 1.96
CA VAL A 146 -17.92 -17.04 3.40
C VAL A 146 -16.72 -16.12 3.65
N ALA A 147 -15.67 -16.21 2.82
CA ALA A 147 -14.48 -15.38 2.98
C ALA A 147 -14.78 -13.88 2.87
N PHE A 148 -15.69 -13.50 1.97
CA PHE A 148 -16.09 -12.10 1.79
C PHE A 148 -17.33 -11.71 2.63
N SER A 149 -17.82 -12.60 3.49
CA SER A 149 -19.10 -12.41 4.19
C SER A 149 -19.06 -11.28 5.23
N ALA A 150 -17.91 -11.03 5.85
CA ALA A 150 -17.80 -10.06 6.95
C ALA A 150 -18.24 -8.66 6.51
N GLN A 151 -17.82 -8.24 5.32
CA GLN A 151 -18.08 -6.92 4.74
C GLN A 151 -19.01 -6.99 3.53
N LYS A 152 -19.76 -8.09 3.36
CA LYS A 152 -20.66 -8.27 2.22
C LYS A 152 -21.64 -7.10 2.11
N THR A 153 -21.74 -6.50 0.93
CA THR A 153 -22.59 -5.35 0.63
C THR A 153 -23.80 -5.74 -0.20
N LEU A 154 -24.93 -5.08 0.06
CA LEU A 154 -26.19 -5.22 -0.67
C LEU A 154 -26.26 -4.20 -1.82
N PRO A 155 -27.16 -4.37 -2.81
CA PRO A 155 -27.32 -3.43 -3.93
C PRO A 155 -27.53 -1.96 -3.55
N ASP A 156 -28.05 -1.67 -2.37
CA ASP A 156 -28.21 -0.31 -1.84
C ASP A 156 -26.94 0.27 -1.18
N GLY A 157 -25.87 -0.54 -1.10
CA GLY A 157 -24.57 -0.22 -0.52
C GLY A 157 -24.48 -0.42 0.98
N SER A 158 -25.52 -0.96 1.63
CA SER A 158 -25.47 -1.33 3.06
C SER A 158 -24.75 -2.67 3.28
N PHE A 159 -24.24 -2.90 4.49
CA PHE A 159 -23.65 -4.18 4.85
C PHE A 159 -24.73 -5.21 5.19
N ALA A 160 -24.60 -6.41 4.64
CA ALA A 160 -25.61 -7.47 4.73
C ALA A 160 -25.60 -8.21 6.08
N ASN A 161 -24.41 -8.46 6.63
CA ASN A 161 -24.23 -9.44 7.71
C ASN A 161 -23.77 -8.82 9.03
N ASN A 162 -23.10 -7.68 8.99
CA ASN A 162 -22.48 -7.08 10.17
C ASN A 162 -22.57 -5.56 10.10
N GLU A 163 -22.66 -4.92 11.25
CA GLU A 163 -22.31 -3.52 11.38
C GLU A 163 -20.78 -3.36 11.32
N ILE A 164 -20.30 -2.47 10.46
CA ILE A 164 -18.87 -2.21 10.26
C ILE A 164 -18.54 -0.85 10.86
N GLY A 165 -17.75 -0.87 11.93
CA GLY A 165 -17.20 0.31 12.58
C GLY A 165 -15.92 0.80 11.89
N LEU A 166 -15.58 2.05 12.17
CA LEU A 166 -14.37 2.73 11.71
C LEU A 166 -13.62 3.24 12.92
N LEU A 167 -12.32 2.95 12.99
CA LEU A 167 -11.46 3.51 14.04
C LEU A 167 -11.28 5.01 13.79
N GLU A 168 -11.74 5.84 14.72
CA GLU A 168 -11.65 7.31 14.62
C GLU A 168 -10.57 7.87 15.57
N PHE A 169 -9.74 8.76 15.06
CA PHE A 169 -8.74 9.50 15.83
C PHE A 169 -9.31 10.88 16.16
N ASN A 170 -10.14 10.92 17.21
CA ASN A 170 -10.84 12.13 17.68
C ASN A 170 -9.95 13.01 18.58
N GLY A 171 -8.70 13.23 18.16
CA GLY A 171 -7.68 13.96 18.90
C GLY A 171 -6.41 14.18 18.06
N SER A 172 -5.51 15.01 18.56
CA SER A 172 -4.17 15.15 18.00
C SER A 172 -3.29 13.97 18.45
N PHE A 173 -2.12 13.82 17.84
CA PHE A 173 -1.18 12.76 18.24
C PHE A 173 -0.72 12.92 19.70
N ALA A 174 -0.64 14.16 20.20
CA ALA A 174 -0.34 14.44 21.60
C ALA A 174 -1.41 13.89 22.57
N ASP A 175 -2.68 13.82 22.17
CA ASP A 175 -3.75 13.23 22.99
C ASP A 175 -3.57 11.70 23.13
N PHE A 176 -2.83 11.08 22.22
CA PHE A 176 -2.52 9.64 22.18
C PHE A 176 -1.03 9.36 22.45
N ALA A 177 -0.33 10.29 23.12
CA ALA A 177 1.10 10.20 23.37
C ALA A 177 1.48 8.81 23.93
N THR A 178 2.49 8.21 23.31
CA THR A 178 2.84 6.82 23.56
C THR A 178 3.82 6.71 24.74
N PRO A 179 3.53 5.96 25.82
CA PRO A 179 4.51 5.65 26.84
C PRO A 179 5.63 4.75 26.30
N ASP A 180 6.80 4.81 26.96
CA ASP A 180 8.01 4.07 26.57
C ASP A 180 7.84 2.53 26.64
N ASP A 181 6.86 2.04 27.41
CA ASP A 181 6.60 0.62 27.64
C ASP A 181 5.36 0.13 26.88
N ALA A 182 5.58 -0.77 25.92
CA ALA A 182 4.54 -1.37 25.08
C ALA A 182 3.50 -2.17 25.88
N ASP A 183 3.86 -2.75 27.03
CA ASP A 183 2.96 -3.57 27.85
C ASP A 183 1.94 -2.73 28.63
N THR A 184 2.13 -1.41 28.66
CA THR A 184 1.26 -0.45 29.38
C THR A 184 0.45 0.46 28.46
N GLN A 185 0.61 0.32 27.14
CA GLN A 185 -0.10 1.14 26.15
C GLN A 185 -1.57 0.75 26.10
N ASN A 186 -2.45 1.75 26.12
CA ASN A 186 -3.83 1.53 25.74
C ASN A 186 -3.95 1.36 24.21
N TYR A 187 -5.12 0.94 23.77
CA TYR A 187 -5.42 0.60 22.40
C TYR A 187 -5.14 1.77 21.45
N MET A 188 -5.60 2.98 21.78
CA MET A 188 -5.40 4.14 20.91
C MET A 188 -3.94 4.59 20.84
N GLN A 189 -3.18 4.47 21.95
CA GLN A 189 -1.74 4.72 21.95
C GLN A 189 -0.99 3.74 21.06
N TYR A 190 -1.34 2.44 21.11
CA TYR A 190 -0.81 1.43 20.23
C TYR A 190 -1.09 1.75 18.75
N GLN A 191 -2.33 2.16 18.42
CA GLN A 191 -2.71 2.52 17.06
C GLN A 191 -1.97 3.77 16.56
N CYS A 192 -1.80 4.78 17.42
CA CYS A 192 -0.99 5.97 17.12
C CYS A 192 0.49 5.60 16.85
N ALA A 193 1.08 4.73 17.68
CA ALA A 193 2.44 4.22 17.49
C ALA A 193 2.57 3.42 16.18
N TYR A 194 1.54 2.64 15.82
CA TYR A 194 1.49 1.94 14.54
C TYR A 194 1.47 2.90 13.35
N LEU A 195 0.69 3.99 13.41
CA LEU A 195 0.70 5.04 12.38
C LEU A 195 2.08 5.66 12.18
N TYR A 196 2.81 5.98 13.25
CA TYR A 196 4.21 6.45 13.16
C TYR A 196 5.17 5.44 12.54
N LYS A 197 4.86 4.14 12.61
CA LYS A 197 5.67 3.10 12.00
C LYS A 197 5.43 3.03 10.50
N ILE A 198 4.17 3.10 10.07
CA ILE A 198 3.80 2.92 8.66
C ILE A 198 3.92 4.22 7.85
N LEU A 199 3.69 5.38 8.47
CA LEU A 199 3.79 6.71 7.85
C LEU A 199 4.95 7.52 8.45
N PRO A 200 5.67 8.34 7.66
CA PRO A 200 6.82 9.12 8.12
C PRO A 200 6.39 10.39 8.89
N LEU A 201 5.40 10.28 9.78
CA LEU A 201 4.81 11.43 10.48
C LEU A 201 5.75 12.05 11.53
N ARG A 202 6.75 11.32 12.01
CA ARG A 202 7.74 11.86 12.97
C ARG A 202 8.50 13.05 12.41
N THR A 203 8.87 12.98 11.13
CA THR A 203 9.52 14.09 10.42
C THR A 203 8.68 15.36 10.43
N VAL A 204 7.35 15.22 10.49
CA VAL A 204 6.42 16.35 10.59
C VAL A 204 6.24 16.80 12.04
N SER A 205 5.98 15.87 12.96
CA SER A 205 5.74 16.21 14.38
C SER A 205 6.95 16.87 15.04
N ASP A 206 8.17 16.51 14.62
CA ASP A 206 9.41 17.15 15.10
C ASP A 206 9.49 18.65 14.72
N ILE A 207 8.70 19.09 13.74
CA ILE A 207 8.63 20.49 13.27
C ILE A 207 7.46 21.22 13.93
N ILE A 208 6.26 20.64 13.85
CA ILE A 208 5.01 21.33 14.24
C ILE A 208 4.49 20.96 15.63
N GLY A 209 5.09 19.98 16.30
CA GLY A 209 4.57 19.40 17.53
C GLY A 209 3.45 18.38 17.30
N GLU A 210 3.34 17.38 18.18
CA GLU A 210 2.29 16.35 18.07
C GLU A 210 0.88 16.91 18.32
N GLU A 211 0.77 18.06 18.98
CA GLU A 211 -0.48 18.77 19.24
C GLU A 211 -1.11 19.35 17.95
N ASN A 212 -0.30 19.54 16.91
CA ASN A 212 -0.71 20.06 15.61
C ASN A 212 -0.79 18.97 14.53
N LEU A 213 -0.61 17.69 14.89
CA LEU A 213 -0.69 16.56 13.98
C LEU A 213 -1.99 15.78 14.20
N PHE A 214 -2.77 15.64 13.14
CA PHE A 214 -4.08 14.98 13.14
C PHE A 214 -4.20 13.97 12.00
N PHE A 215 -5.00 12.92 12.21
CA PHE A 215 -5.20 11.85 11.25
C PHE A 215 -6.69 11.59 11.05
N PHE A 216 -7.19 11.87 9.86
CA PHE A 216 -8.57 11.62 9.48
C PHE A 216 -8.74 10.16 9.04
N SER A 217 -9.85 9.51 9.41
CA SER A 217 -10.16 8.15 8.97
C SER A 217 -11.40 8.08 8.08
N PHE A 218 -11.35 7.21 7.07
CA PHE A 218 -12.48 6.89 6.20
C PHE A 218 -12.42 5.43 5.74
N SER A 219 -13.57 4.87 5.36
CA SER A 219 -13.68 3.46 4.99
C SER A 219 -13.46 3.24 3.49
N LEU A 220 -12.67 2.21 3.13
CA LEU A 220 -12.58 1.67 1.77
C LEU A 220 -13.94 1.19 1.24
N PHE A 221 -14.86 0.85 2.13
CA PHE A 221 -16.21 0.41 1.81
C PHE A 221 -17.27 1.52 1.96
N GLY A 222 -16.83 2.77 2.09
CA GLY A 222 -17.69 3.93 2.30
C GLY A 222 -18.08 4.68 1.02
N ASP A 223 -18.61 5.89 1.23
CA ASP A 223 -18.92 6.88 0.19
C ASP A 223 -17.96 8.07 0.28
N PRO A 224 -17.13 8.34 -0.75
CA PRO A 224 -16.20 9.46 -0.74
C PRO A 224 -16.88 10.83 -0.56
N MET A 225 -18.11 11.00 -1.06
CA MET A 225 -18.84 12.28 -0.92
C MET A 225 -19.20 12.53 0.56
N THR A 226 -19.68 11.50 1.25
CA THR A 226 -19.90 11.54 2.70
C THR A 226 -18.58 11.71 3.47
N SER A 227 -17.49 11.05 3.04
CA SER A 227 -16.17 11.20 3.65
C SER A 227 -15.64 12.64 3.57
N ALA A 228 -15.88 13.35 2.47
CA ALA A 228 -15.52 14.76 2.35
C ALA A 228 -16.31 15.66 3.33
N GLN A 229 -17.59 15.39 3.56
CA GLN A 229 -18.38 16.10 4.58
C GLN A 229 -17.87 15.83 6.00
N ARG A 230 -17.44 14.60 6.28
CA ARG A 230 -16.80 14.25 7.54
C ARG A 230 -15.45 14.94 7.70
N LEU A 231 -14.67 15.04 6.62
CA LEU A 231 -13.40 15.77 6.62
C LEU A 231 -13.60 17.26 6.94
N ASP A 232 -14.58 17.93 6.34
CA ASP A 232 -14.87 19.35 6.65
C ASP A 232 -15.23 19.55 8.14
N LYS A 233 -16.06 18.67 8.71
CA LYS A 233 -16.36 18.70 10.16
C LYS A 233 -15.15 18.39 11.02
N TYR A 234 -14.28 17.48 10.57
CA TYR A 234 -13.04 17.16 11.28
C TYR A 234 -12.08 18.36 11.25
N ILE A 235 -12.01 19.10 10.14
CA ILE A 235 -11.27 20.36 10.06
C ILE A 235 -11.83 21.38 11.06
N ASP A 236 -13.15 21.53 11.17
CA ASP A 236 -13.76 22.42 12.16
C ASP A 236 -13.35 22.04 13.60
N PHE A 237 -13.37 20.75 13.92
CA PHE A 237 -12.87 20.25 15.20
C PHE A 237 -11.39 20.58 15.43
N VAL A 238 -10.53 20.40 14.42
CA VAL A 238 -9.10 20.73 14.51
C VAL A 238 -8.88 22.22 14.75
N LEU A 239 -9.59 23.08 14.02
CA LEU A 239 -9.51 24.53 14.17
C LEU A 239 -10.01 24.98 15.54
N GLU A 240 -11.09 24.40 16.05
CA GLU A 240 -11.61 24.68 17.40
C GLU A 240 -10.60 24.26 18.48
N LYS A 241 -10.02 23.05 18.36
CA LYS A 241 -9.08 22.52 19.35
C LYS A 241 -7.76 23.28 19.40
N THR A 242 -7.24 23.66 18.23
CA THR A 242 -5.91 24.31 18.11
C THR A 242 -5.98 25.84 18.20
N GLY A 243 -7.15 26.43 17.93
CA GLY A 243 -7.30 27.88 17.77
C GLY A 243 -6.73 28.42 16.46
N ALA A 244 -6.23 27.55 15.57
CA ALA A 244 -5.74 27.93 14.25
C ALA A 244 -6.89 28.41 13.36
N LYS A 245 -6.57 29.25 12.36
CA LYS A 245 -7.55 29.71 11.35
C LYS A 245 -7.63 28.81 10.13
N LYS A 246 -6.55 28.09 9.83
CA LYS A 246 -6.44 27.20 8.67
C LYS A 246 -5.67 25.94 9.03
N VAL A 247 -5.87 24.89 8.23
CA VAL A 247 -5.08 23.66 8.28
C VAL A 247 -4.28 23.45 7.00
N ASN A 248 -3.25 22.61 7.08
CA ASN A 248 -2.65 21.94 5.94
C ASN A 248 -3.30 20.56 5.77
N LEU A 249 -3.55 20.13 4.53
CA LEU A 249 -4.06 18.78 4.22
C LEU A 249 -2.99 17.97 3.49
N LEU A 250 -2.85 16.70 3.88
CA LEU A 250 -1.99 15.73 3.21
C LEU A 250 -2.81 14.52 2.72
N PRO A 251 -3.48 14.62 1.56
CA PRO A 251 -4.08 13.46 0.89
C PRO A 251 -3.00 12.52 0.33
N ILE A 252 -3.08 11.24 0.69
CA ILE A 252 -2.13 10.21 0.29
C ILE A 252 -2.89 9.11 -0.46
N SER A 253 -2.44 8.70 -1.65
CA SER A 253 -3.02 7.55 -2.36
C SER A 253 -4.54 7.67 -2.48
N LEU A 254 -5.31 6.72 -1.93
CA LEU A 254 -6.78 6.72 -1.86
C LEU A 254 -7.36 8.02 -1.26
N GLY A 255 -6.64 8.71 -0.38
CA GLY A 255 -7.03 10.02 0.13
C GLY A 255 -7.29 11.06 -0.97
N GLY A 256 -6.71 10.87 -2.17
CA GLY A 256 -7.01 11.63 -3.38
C GLY A 256 -8.49 11.61 -3.80
N THR A 257 -9.22 10.52 -3.52
CA THR A 257 -10.67 10.48 -3.79
C THR A 257 -11.44 11.36 -2.82
N VAL A 258 -11.06 11.36 -1.54
CA VAL A 258 -11.67 12.25 -0.54
C VAL A 258 -11.36 13.71 -0.88
N PHE A 259 -10.13 14.01 -1.31
CA PHE A 259 -9.75 15.34 -1.82
C PHE A 259 -10.60 15.76 -3.04
N THR A 260 -10.84 14.84 -3.98
CA THR A 260 -11.68 15.10 -5.16
C THR A 260 -13.11 15.49 -4.75
N ALA A 261 -13.71 14.70 -3.86
CA ALA A 261 -15.05 14.98 -3.31
C ALA A 261 -15.09 16.27 -2.46
N PHE A 262 -14.00 16.58 -1.75
CA PHE A 262 -13.86 17.81 -0.97
C PHE A 262 -13.79 19.04 -1.87
N CYS A 263 -13.02 18.98 -2.97
CA CYS A 263 -12.96 20.05 -3.96
C CYS A 263 -14.34 20.36 -4.56
N GLU A 264 -15.18 19.36 -4.77
CA GLU A 264 -16.54 19.54 -5.30
C GLU A 264 -17.48 20.21 -4.30
N GLN A 265 -17.46 19.79 -3.04
CA GLN A 265 -18.41 20.27 -2.02
C GLN A 265 -17.95 21.55 -1.33
N PHE A 266 -16.65 21.79 -1.25
CA PHE A 266 -16.03 22.87 -0.45
C PHE A 266 -15.05 23.73 -1.26
N THR A 267 -15.32 23.92 -2.56
CA THR A 267 -14.45 24.69 -3.48
C THR A 267 -14.12 26.13 -2.99
N ASN A 268 -15.03 26.74 -2.22
CA ASN A 268 -14.89 28.11 -1.72
C ASN A 268 -14.46 28.17 -0.25
N THR A 269 -13.93 27.08 0.30
CA THR A 269 -13.45 27.06 1.69
C THR A 269 -12.30 28.05 1.89
N ASP A 270 -12.27 28.69 3.05
CA ASP A 270 -11.17 29.52 3.54
C ASP A 270 -10.38 28.84 4.67
N LYS A 271 -10.81 27.64 5.10
CA LYS A 271 -10.26 26.84 6.20
C LYS A 271 -8.93 26.15 5.89
N VAL A 272 -8.49 26.17 4.62
CA VAL A 272 -7.31 25.42 4.17
C VAL A 272 -6.24 26.38 3.68
N ASN A 273 -5.00 26.14 4.11
CA ASN A 273 -3.81 26.90 3.70
C ASN A 273 -3.12 26.22 2.51
N THR A 274 -2.67 24.98 2.72
CA THR A 274 -1.94 24.19 1.72
C THR A 274 -2.47 22.77 1.66
N ILE A 275 -2.53 22.21 0.46
CA ILE A 275 -2.82 20.80 0.19
C ILE A 275 -1.63 20.20 -0.55
N VAL A 276 -1.06 19.13 -0.01
CA VAL A 276 -0.01 18.35 -0.67
C VAL A 276 -0.54 16.96 -0.95
N ASN A 277 -0.84 16.68 -2.22
CA ASN A 277 -1.26 15.35 -2.62
C ASN A 277 -0.03 14.47 -2.88
N VAL A 278 0.10 13.34 -2.20
CA VAL A 278 1.21 12.39 -2.36
C VAL A 278 0.70 11.11 -3.01
N VAL A 279 1.19 10.81 -4.21
CA VAL A 279 0.74 9.71 -5.08
C VAL A 279 -0.79 9.55 -5.12
N PRO A 280 -1.58 10.63 -5.26
CA PRO A 280 -3.04 10.57 -5.12
C PRO A 280 -3.74 9.78 -6.24
N VAL A 281 -4.87 9.16 -5.90
CA VAL A 281 -5.88 8.71 -6.86
C VAL A 281 -6.82 9.87 -7.20
N LEU A 282 -6.62 10.54 -8.34
CA LEU A 282 -7.48 11.68 -8.76
C LEU A 282 -8.43 11.33 -9.91
N ASN A 283 -7.99 10.53 -10.90
CA ASN A 283 -8.82 10.00 -11.97
C ASN A 283 -8.80 8.45 -12.00
N GLY A 284 -8.92 7.82 -10.84
CA GLY A 284 -8.91 6.37 -10.72
C GLY A 284 -7.56 5.71 -11.05
N THR A 285 -7.58 4.40 -11.27
CA THR A 285 -6.44 3.62 -11.78
C THR A 285 -6.90 2.66 -12.87
N GLN A 286 -6.02 2.39 -13.84
CA GLN A 286 -6.31 1.45 -14.91
C GLN A 286 -6.55 0.05 -14.35
N ALA A 287 -5.83 -0.35 -13.30
CA ALA A 287 -5.98 -1.67 -12.71
C ALA A 287 -7.39 -1.92 -12.13
N VAL A 288 -7.99 -0.93 -11.47
CA VAL A 288 -9.37 -1.04 -10.97
C VAL A 288 -10.37 -0.95 -12.11
N THR A 289 -10.08 -0.15 -13.15
CA THR A 289 -10.93 -0.09 -14.35
C THR A 289 -10.98 -1.44 -15.06
N ASP A 290 -9.83 -2.09 -15.27
CA ASP A 290 -9.72 -3.43 -15.85
C ASP A 290 -10.44 -4.48 -14.99
N MET A 291 -10.27 -4.40 -13.67
CA MET A 291 -11.01 -5.24 -12.72
C MET A 291 -12.54 -5.10 -12.93
N MET A 292 -13.05 -3.87 -13.03
CA MET A 292 -14.48 -3.62 -13.24
C MET A 292 -14.98 -4.10 -14.62
N ASN A 293 -14.15 -3.98 -15.66
CA ASN A 293 -14.43 -4.55 -16.98
C ASN A 293 -14.40 -6.09 -16.98
N ARG A 294 -13.64 -6.68 -16.05
CA ARG A 294 -13.22 -8.09 -16.02
C ARG A 294 -12.20 -8.43 -17.09
N ASP A 295 -11.34 -7.47 -17.40
CA ASP A 295 -10.28 -7.57 -18.39
C ASP A 295 -9.02 -8.10 -17.72
N PHE A 296 -8.89 -9.44 -17.71
CA PHE A 296 -7.78 -10.15 -17.08
C PHE A 296 -6.91 -10.84 -18.13
N ASP A 297 -5.59 -10.82 -17.92
CA ASP A 297 -4.67 -11.78 -18.52
C ASP A 297 -4.94 -13.18 -17.95
N ILE A 298 -5.73 -13.93 -18.70
CA ILE A 298 -6.02 -15.34 -18.44
C ILE A 298 -5.14 -16.27 -19.28
N SER A 299 -3.96 -15.81 -19.71
CA SER A 299 -3.04 -16.64 -20.46
C SER A 299 -2.61 -17.88 -19.68
N ALA A 300 -2.27 -18.94 -20.41
CA ALA A 300 -1.71 -20.15 -19.81
C ALA A 300 -0.42 -19.86 -19.03
N GLU A 301 0.35 -18.86 -19.46
CA GLU A 301 1.56 -18.39 -18.78
C GLU A 301 1.22 -17.84 -17.38
N PHE A 302 0.16 -17.06 -17.27
CA PHE A 302 -0.32 -16.57 -15.98
C PHE A 302 -0.84 -17.71 -15.08
N TRP A 303 -1.66 -18.62 -15.63
CA TRP A 303 -2.32 -19.67 -14.85
C TRP A 303 -1.42 -20.84 -14.45
N TYR A 304 -0.41 -21.16 -15.24
CA TYR A 304 0.32 -22.41 -15.11
C TYR A 304 1.84 -22.26 -15.16
N ASN A 305 2.34 -21.02 -15.06
CA ASN A 305 3.76 -20.76 -14.95
C ASN A 305 4.03 -19.60 -13.96
N GLU A 306 4.19 -18.37 -14.42
CA GLU A 306 4.77 -17.32 -13.58
C GLU A 306 3.75 -16.52 -12.77
N GLY A 307 2.48 -16.46 -13.20
CA GLY A 307 1.46 -15.58 -12.60
C GLY A 307 1.08 -15.93 -11.16
N ILE A 308 0.69 -17.17 -10.87
CA ILE A 308 0.34 -17.60 -9.50
C ILE A 308 1.53 -17.54 -8.53
N PRO A 309 2.73 -18.05 -8.86
CA PRO A 309 3.92 -17.87 -8.02
C PRO A 309 4.24 -16.42 -7.73
N MET A 310 4.15 -15.55 -8.74
CA MET A 310 4.37 -14.12 -8.58
C MET A 310 3.39 -13.51 -7.58
N MET A 311 2.09 -13.83 -7.66
CA MET A 311 1.08 -13.33 -6.71
C MET A 311 1.30 -13.86 -5.29
N ILE A 312 1.56 -15.15 -5.11
CA ILE A 312 1.72 -15.73 -3.76
C ILE A 312 3.01 -15.23 -3.10
N SER A 313 4.06 -14.98 -3.88
CA SER A 313 5.34 -14.41 -3.39
C SER A 313 5.19 -13.04 -2.74
N GLU A 314 4.10 -12.32 -3.00
CA GLU A 314 3.82 -11.04 -2.33
C GLU A 314 3.38 -11.20 -0.88
N PHE A 315 2.77 -12.34 -0.54
CA PHE A 315 2.19 -12.59 0.76
C PHE A 315 3.09 -13.44 1.67
N THR A 316 4.10 -14.10 1.10
CA THR A 316 4.98 -14.99 1.86
C THR A 316 6.32 -15.24 1.16
N GLU A 317 7.40 -15.35 1.96
CA GLU A 317 8.75 -15.70 1.49
C GLU A 317 8.83 -17.07 0.81
N TYR A 318 7.89 -17.98 1.10
CA TYR A 318 7.77 -19.29 0.44
C TYR A 318 6.91 -19.23 -0.83
N GLY A 319 6.54 -18.05 -1.32
CA GLY A 319 5.46 -17.94 -2.30
C GLY A 319 5.80 -18.50 -3.68
N GLU A 320 7.07 -18.48 -4.11
CA GLU A 320 7.50 -19.15 -5.35
C GLU A 320 7.31 -20.67 -5.22
N LEU A 321 7.75 -21.26 -4.11
CA LEU A 321 7.57 -22.68 -3.81
C LEU A 321 6.08 -23.06 -3.78
N ILE A 322 5.29 -22.30 -3.03
CA ILE A 322 3.85 -22.55 -2.86
C ILE A 322 3.15 -22.37 -4.18
N GLY A 323 3.44 -21.31 -4.93
CA GLY A 323 2.79 -21.02 -6.19
C GLY A 323 3.09 -22.03 -7.27
N HIS A 324 4.35 -22.45 -7.45
CA HIS A 324 4.64 -23.51 -8.42
C HIS A 324 4.04 -24.86 -7.97
N THR A 325 3.93 -25.10 -6.66
CA THR A 325 3.18 -26.25 -6.14
C THR A 325 1.69 -26.14 -6.48
N VAL A 326 1.09 -24.96 -6.33
CA VAL A 326 -0.30 -24.70 -6.71
C VAL A 326 -0.50 -24.89 -8.21
N ASN A 327 0.36 -24.36 -9.08
CA ASN A 327 0.31 -24.60 -10.52
C ASN A 327 0.31 -26.09 -10.85
N PHE A 328 1.29 -26.81 -10.29
CA PHE A 328 1.43 -28.25 -10.50
C PHE A 328 0.17 -29.02 -10.08
N LEU A 329 -0.49 -28.61 -9.00
CA LEU A 329 -1.70 -29.23 -8.50
C LEU A 329 -2.96 -28.81 -9.27
N LEU A 330 -3.07 -27.56 -9.70
CA LEU A 330 -4.18 -27.07 -10.51
C LEU A 330 -4.28 -27.86 -11.81
N ARG A 331 -3.15 -28.26 -12.40
CA ARG A 331 -3.11 -29.15 -13.59
C ARG A 331 -3.70 -30.54 -13.37
N ALA A 332 -3.97 -30.95 -12.13
CA ALA A 332 -4.72 -32.17 -11.81
C ALA A 332 -6.23 -32.04 -12.07
N LEU A 333 -6.72 -30.83 -12.34
CA LEU A 333 -8.06 -30.55 -12.82
C LEU A 333 -8.02 -30.06 -14.28
N PRO A 334 -9.08 -30.29 -15.08
CA PRO A 334 -9.19 -29.71 -16.41
C PRO A 334 -9.08 -28.18 -16.37
N ALA A 335 -8.50 -27.59 -17.42
CA ALA A 335 -8.30 -26.14 -17.50
C ALA A 335 -9.62 -25.37 -17.37
N GLU A 336 -10.71 -25.88 -17.95
CA GLU A 336 -12.02 -25.23 -17.88
C GLU A 336 -12.60 -25.24 -16.45
N VAL A 337 -12.29 -26.28 -15.65
CA VAL A 337 -12.71 -26.36 -14.24
C VAL A 337 -11.97 -25.33 -13.41
N ASN A 338 -10.66 -25.16 -13.65
CA ASN A 338 -9.86 -24.13 -12.98
C ASN A 338 -10.39 -22.72 -13.32
N ALA A 339 -10.54 -22.40 -14.60
CA ALA A 339 -11.07 -21.12 -15.05
C ALA A 339 -12.47 -20.82 -14.46
N ALA A 340 -13.34 -21.84 -14.38
CA ALA A 340 -14.65 -21.72 -13.77
C ALA A 340 -14.59 -21.46 -12.25
N MET A 341 -13.68 -22.11 -11.51
CA MET A 341 -13.47 -21.83 -10.08
C MET A 341 -13.06 -20.38 -9.85
N LEU A 342 -12.13 -19.86 -10.65
CA LEU A 342 -11.59 -18.51 -10.53
C LEU A 342 -12.64 -17.46 -10.88
N THR A 343 -13.39 -17.69 -11.97
CA THR A 343 -14.56 -16.89 -12.32
C THR A 343 -15.55 -16.84 -11.16
N LYS A 344 -15.80 -17.98 -10.49
CA LYS A 344 -16.72 -18.05 -9.35
C LYS A 344 -16.21 -17.32 -8.10
N ILE A 345 -14.91 -17.40 -7.80
CA ILE A 345 -14.30 -16.62 -6.71
C ILE A 345 -14.45 -15.13 -7.01
N TYR A 346 -14.10 -14.74 -8.23
CA TYR A 346 -14.19 -13.35 -8.67
C TYR A 346 -15.63 -12.84 -8.66
N ASP A 347 -16.60 -13.63 -9.11
CA ASP A 347 -18.02 -13.29 -9.06
C ASP A 347 -18.47 -12.98 -7.63
N ASN A 348 -18.02 -13.77 -6.65
CA ASN A 348 -18.34 -13.50 -5.25
C ASN A 348 -17.67 -12.22 -4.76
N LEU A 349 -16.38 -12.02 -5.03
CA LEU A 349 -15.69 -10.77 -4.67
C LEU A 349 -16.39 -9.55 -5.29
N PHE A 350 -16.66 -9.63 -6.59
CA PHE A 350 -17.25 -8.58 -7.39
C PHE A 350 -18.64 -8.19 -6.88
N ASN A 351 -19.52 -9.17 -6.71
CA ASN A 351 -20.91 -8.92 -6.29
C ASN A 351 -21.03 -8.62 -4.79
N ASN A 352 -20.19 -9.22 -3.95
CA ASN A 352 -20.28 -9.02 -2.49
C ASN A 352 -19.54 -7.77 -2.01
N LEU A 353 -18.56 -7.24 -2.76
CA LEU A 353 -17.68 -6.18 -2.24
C LEU A 353 -17.39 -5.05 -3.25
N LEU A 354 -17.29 -5.33 -4.55
CA LEU A 354 -16.81 -4.31 -5.49
C LEU A 354 -17.94 -3.45 -6.06
N VAL A 355 -18.97 -4.06 -6.64
CA VAL A 355 -20.05 -3.36 -7.37
C VAL A 355 -20.85 -2.43 -6.46
N ASN A 356 -21.08 -2.84 -5.22
CA ASN A 356 -21.99 -2.12 -4.33
C ASN A 356 -21.28 -1.07 -3.46
N THR A 357 -20.00 -0.81 -3.71
CA THR A 357 -19.18 0.07 -2.88
C THR A 357 -18.76 1.33 -3.63
N PRO A 358 -19.33 2.51 -3.32
CA PRO A 358 -19.03 3.75 -4.05
C PRO A 358 -17.55 4.15 -4.08
N GLN A 359 -16.81 3.87 -3.01
CA GLN A 359 -15.37 4.14 -2.94
C GLN A 359 -14.53 3.28 -3.91
N ILE A 360 -15.00 2.10 -4.33
CA ILE A 360 -14.37 1.33 -5.42
C ILE A 360 -14.61 2.00 -6.77
N TRP A 361 -15.83 2.49 -7.01
CA TRP A 361 -16.14 3.26 -8.23
C TRP A 361 -15.35 4.57 -8.32
N ALA A 362 -15.00 5.18 -7.19
CA ALA A 362 -14.13 6.35 -7.14
C ALA A 362 -12.70 6.09 -7.64
N MET A 363 -12.29 4.81 -7.72
CA MET A 363 -11.03 4.38 -8.29
C MET A 363 -11.14 3.95 -9.77
N VAL A 364 -12.34 4.03 -10.37
CA VAL A 364 -12.54 3.80 -11.81
C VAL A 364 -12.20 5.09 -12.56
N ASN A 365 -11.50 4.96 -13.70
CA ASN A 365 -11.20 6.11 -14.56
C ASN A 365 -12.53 6.71 -15.06
N ARG A 366 -12.64 8.04 -15.02
CA ARG A 366 -13.89 8.73 -15.39
C ARG A 366 -14.36 8.40 -16.81
N GLU A 367 -13.44 8.10 -17.73
CA GLU A 367 -13.75 7.73 -19.11
C GLU A 367 -14.55 6.42 -19.21
N ALA A 368 -14.27 5.45 -18.32
CA ALA A 368 -14.94 4.15 -18.31
C ALA A 368 -16.22 4.13 -17.47
N TYR A 369 -16.38 5.08 -16.55
CA TYR A 369 -17.48 5.11 -15.59
C TYR A 369 -18.88 5.03 -16.24
N PRO A 370 -19.26 5.82 -17.27
CA PRO A 370 -20.62 5.84 -17.78
C PRO A 370 -21.10 4.48 -18.30
N GLU A 371 -20.23 3.74 -18.99
CA GLU A 371 -20.55 2.44 -19.56
C GLU A 371 -20.65 1.37 -18.46
N LEU A 372 -19.68 1.35 -17.54
CA LEU A 372 -19.65 0.43 -16.42
C LEU A 372 -20.83 0.63 -15.47
N ALA A 373 -21.15 1.88 -15.11
CA ALA A 373 -22.26 2.20 -14.22
C ALA A 373 -23.61 1.83 -14.86
N LYS A 374 -23.76 1.99 -16.18
CA LYS A 374 -24.94 1.49 -16.90
C LYS A 374 -25.04 -0.04 -16.85
N LYS A 375 -23.91 -0.74 -16.98
CA LYS A 375 -23.84 -2.21 -17.00
C LYS A 375 -24.19 -2.81 -15.64
N TYR A 376 -23.65 -2.27 -14.55
CA TYR A 376 -23.73 -2.89 -13.22
C TYR A 376 -24.67 -2.19 -12.23
N LEU A 377 -24.99 -0.91 -12.44
CA LEU A 377 -25.82 -0.10 -11.55
C LEU A 377 -27.07 0.46 -12.25
N GLY A 378 -27.48 -0.16 -13.37
CA GLY A 378 -28.57 0.32 -14.22
C GLY A 378 -29.97 -0.11 -13.76
N ASP A 379 -30.07 -1.05 -12.83
CA ASP A 379 -31.35 -1.53 -12.29
C ASP A 379 -31.79 -0.74 -11.03
N GLU A 380 -33.05 -0.92 -10.66
CA GLU A 380 -33.70 -0.20 -9.55
C GLU A 380 -33.08 -0.51 -8.19
N ALA A 381 -32.58 -1.74 -7.96
CA ALA A 381 -32.03 -2.13 -6.68
C ALA A 381 -30.71 -1.39 -6.39
N HIS A 382 -29.95 -1.05 -7.44
CA HIS A 382 -28.69 -0.31 -7.34
C HIS A 382 -28.85 1.21 -7.37
N ALA A 383 -30.07 1.75 -7.46
CA ALA A 383 -30.30 3.20 -7.53
C ALA A 383 -29.61 4.02 -6.41
N PRO A 384 -29.57 3.57 -5.14
CA PRO A 384 -28.85 4.30 -4.08
C PRO A 384 -27.34 4.35 -4.27
N VAL A 385 -26.71 3.24 -4.67
CA VAL A 385 -25.27 3.20 -5.00
C VAL A 385 -25.01 4.05 -6.24
N ARG A 386 -25.85 3.91 -7.26
CA ARG A 386 -25.76 4.68 -8.50
C ARG A 386 -25.70 6.18 -8.23
N ALA A 387 -26.62 6.70 -7.43
CA ALA A 387 -26.65 8.13 -7.08
C ALA A 387 -25.36 8.62 -6.41
N LYS A 388 -24.78 7.83 -5.50
CA LYS A 388 -23.50 8.17 -4.84
C LYS A 388 -22.34 8.16 -5.84
N THR A 389 -22.30 7.15 -6.71
CA THR A 389 -21.24 7.04 -7.72
C THR A 389 -21.36 8.11 -8.81
N ASP A 390 -22.57 8.49 -9.23
CA ASP A 390 -22.78 9.58 -10.21
C ASP A 390 -22.33 10.91 -9.61
N ALA A 391 -22.61 11.15 -8.31
CA ALA A 391 -22.14 12.35 -7.62
C ALA A 391 -20.61 12.43 -7.58
N PHE A 392 -19.93 11.31 -7.31
CA PHE A 392 -18.47 11.27 -7.35
C PHE A 392 -17.91 11.43 -8.79
N TYR A 393 -18.55 10.80 -9.78
CA TYR A 393 -18.18 10.97 -11.17
C TYR A 393 -18.26 12.44 -11.61
N HIS A 394 -19.30 13.17 -11.18
CA HIS A 394 -19.38 14.62 -11.39
C HIS A 394 -18.23 15.37 -10.71
N ALA A 395 -17.84 14.98 -9.49
CA ALA A 395 -16.67 15.56 -8.83
C ALA A 395 -15.37 15.33 -9.63
N GLN A 396 -15.16 14.13 -10.19
CA GLN A 396 -14.00 13.83 -11.06
C GLN A 396 -13.98 14.68 -12.33
N LEU A 397 -15.15 14.90 -12.96
CA LEU A 397 -15.26 15.76 -14.15
C LEU A 397 -14.94 17.23 -13.83
N ASN A 398 -15.36 17.71 -12.66
CA ASN A 398 -15.20 19.11 -12.24
C ASN A 398 -13.84 19.40 -11.59
N LEU A 399 -13.08 18.37 -11.21
CA LEU A 399 -11.90 18.47 -10.36
C LEU A 399 -10.88 19.49 -10.83
N GLU A 400 -10.51 19.48 -12.11
CA GLU A 400 -9.57 20.46 -12.69
C GLU A 400 -10.07 21.89 -12.49
N SER A 401 -11.36 22.15 -12.75
CA SER A 401 -11.94 23.48 -12.59
C SER A 401 -12.01 23.92 -11.13
N ASN A 402 -12.26 22.98 -10.22
CA ASN A 402 -12.34 23.24 -8.79
C ASN A 402 -10.96 23.52 -8.20
N ILE A 403 -9.92 22.76 -8.60
CA ILE A 403 -8.53 23.04 -8.24
C ILE A 403 -8.15 24.46 -8.67
N LYS A 404 -8.43 24.85 -9.91
CA LYS A 404 -8.13 26.21 -10.41
C LYS A 404 -8.85 27.32 -9.64
N LYS A 405 -10.09 27.08 -9.19
CA LYS A 405 -10.83 28.04 -8.34
C LYS A 405 -10.21 28.13 -6.95
N MET A 406 -9.86 26.99 -6.34
CA MET A 406 -9.24 26.95 -5.02
C MET A 406 -7.87 27.64 -5.01
N THR A 407 -7.05 27.42 -6.04
CA THR A 407 -5.77 28.12 -6.18
C THR A 407 -5.95 29.62 -6.42
N ALA A 408 -6.94 30.03 -7.21
CA ALA A 408 -7.29 31.45 -7.37
C ALA A 408 -7.77 32.11 -6.06
N ASN A 409 -8.35 31.32 -5.14
CA ASN A 409 -8.73 31.76 -3.79
C ASN A 409 -7.56 31.71 -2.78
N GLY A 410 -6.34 31.43 -3.24
CA GLY A 410 -5.13 31.46 -2.42
C GLY A 410 -4.80 30.16 -1.69
N ILE A 411 -5.48 29.05 -1.97
CA ILE A 411 -5.11 27.72 -1.46
C ILE A 411 -3.95 27.18 -2.29
N LYS A 412 -2.82 26.86 -1.67
CA LYS A 412 -1.70 26.20 -2.36
C LYS A 412 -2.03 24.72 -2.57
N ILE A 413 -2.08 24.25 -3.81
CA ILE A 413 -2.35 22.84 -4.13
C ILE A 413 -1.14 22.28 -4.88
N ASN A 414 -0.58 21.19 -4.36
CA ASN A 414 0.59 20.53 -4.90
C ASN A 414 0.34 19.05 -5.13
N ILE A 415 1.10 18.46 -6.08
CA ILE A 415 1.04 17.05 -6.43
C ILE A 415 2.45 16.46 -6.45
N ILE A 416 2.63 15.31 -5.83
CA ILE A 416 3.83 14.48 -5.93
C ILE A 416 3.43 13.15 -6.58
N ALA A 417 4.00 12.84 -7.73
CA ALA A 417 3.67 11.66 -8.53
C ALA A 417 4.89 10.74 -8.72
N GLY A 418 4.66 9.43 -8.78
CA GLY A 418 5.64 8.46 -9.26
C GLY A 418 5.42 8.14 -10.73
N TYR A 419 6.48 7.74 -11.44
CA TYR A 419 6.41 7.29 -12.84
C TYR A 419 7.56 6.32 -13.15
N GLY A 420 7.55 5.72 -14.34
CA GLY A 420 8.58 4.83 -14.86
C GLY A 420 8.36 3.36 -14.54
N LEU A 421 7.16 2.98 -14.08
CA LEU A 421 6.79 1.60 -13.77
C LEU A 421 5.50 1.19 -14.51
N HIS A 422 5.39 -0.08 -14.88
CA HIS A 422 4.11 -0.67 -15.27
C HIS A 422 3.28 -1.03 -14.03
N ALA A 423 1.97 -1.24 -14.20
CA ALA A 423 1.14 -1.65 -13.07
C ALA A 423 1.56 -3.05 -12.57
N GLY A 424 1.78 -3.17 -11.26
CA GLY A 424 2.30 -4.36 -10.60
C GLY A 424 3.81 -4.60 -10.81
N ASP A 425 4.59 -3.58 -11.20
CA ASP A 425 6.04 -3.64 -11.07
C ASP A 425 6.49 -3.40 -9.62
N ALA A 426 7.59 -4.06 -9.22
CA ALA A 426 8.23 -4.01 -7.90
C ALA A 426 7.41 -4.58 -6.73
N ARG A 427 6.15 -4.18 -6.54
CA ARG A 427 5.19 -4.75 -5.57
C ARG A 427 3.77 -4.67 -6.15
N TYR A 428 2.83 -5.31 -5.46
CA TYR A 428 1.45 -5.46 -5.93
C TYR A 428 1.39 -6.09 -7.32
N ASN A 429 2.29 -7.04 -7.56
CA ASN A 429 2.44 -7.86 -8.75
C ASN A 429 1.11 -8.53 -9.15
N PHE A 430 0.16 -8.72 -8.23
CA PHE A 430 -1.19 -9.15 -8.59
C PHE A 430 -1.87 -8.22 -9.60
N PHE A 431 -1.50 -6.94 -9.72
CA PHE A 431 -2.01 -6.05 -10.76
C PHE A 431 -1.51 -6.39 -12.18
N ARG A 432 -0.46 -7.21 -12.32
CA ARG A 432 0.01 -7.67 -13.64
C ARG A 432 -1.03 -8.55 -14.36
N VAL A 433 -1.96 -9.14 -13.62
CA VAL A 433 -3.10 -9.88 -14.21
C VAL A 433 -4.05 -8.97 -14.97
N MET A 434 -3.99 -7.65 -14.81
CA MET A 434 -4.89 -6.74 -15.51
C MET A 434 -4.44 -6.59 -16.97
N GLU A 435 -5.38 -6.62 -17.93
CA GLU A 435 -5.08 -6.63 -19.37
C GLU A 435 -4.19 -5.44 -19.80
N ASN A 436 -4.38 -4.27 -19.18
CA ASN A 436 -3.67 -3.05 -19.55
C ASN A 436 -2.50 -2.73 -18.61
N SER A 437 -2.07 -3.68 -17.76
CA SER A 437 -0.98 -3.49 -16.80
C SER A 437 0.33 -3.01 -17.44
N SER A 438 0.68 -3.55 -18.61
CA SER A 438 1.87 -3.19 -19.40
C SER A 438 1.67 -1.99 -20.33
N LYS A 439 0.47 -1.43 -20.40
CA LYS A 439 0.10 -0.35 -21.34
C LYS A 439 -0.04 1.01 -20.66
N VAL A 440 0.43 1.12 -19.42
CA VAL A 440 0.41 2.36 -18.65
C VAL A 440 1.78 2.67 -18.09
N ASN A 441 2.07 3.97 -17.94
CA ASN A 441 3.15 4.48 -17.12
C ASN A 441 2.57 4.90 -15.76
N SER A 442 3.16 4.37 -14.68
CA SER A 442 2.61 4.43 -13.34
C SER A 442 3.71 4.44 -12.29
N ASP A 443 3.30 4.51 -11.03
CA ASP A 443 4.12 4.22 -9.85
C ASP A 443 4.01 2.74 -9.41
N GLY A 444 3.58 1.84 -10.29
CA GLY A 444 3.27 0.44 -9.96
C GLY A 444 1.81 0.21 -9.58
N VAL A 445 1.04 1.25 -9.27
CA VAL A 445 -0.37 1.15 -8.87
C VAL A 445 -1.27 2.13 -9.60
N ILE A 446 -0.87 3.40 -9.68
CA ILE A 446 -1.66 4.50 -10.24
C ILE A 446 -0.93 5.09 -11.44
N ASN A 447 -1.63 5.22 -12.56
CA ASN A 447 -1.06 5.79 -13.77
C ASN A 447 -0.78 7.30 -13.61
N VAL A 448 0.32 7.79 -14.18
CA VAL A 448 0.77 9.20 -14.07
C VAL A 448 -0.31 10.19 -14.48
N GLU A 449 -1.03 9.90 -15.58
CA GLU A 449 -2.12 10.73 -16.10
C GLU A 449 -3.23 10.96 -15.06
N SER A 450 -3.51 9.94 -14.22
CA SER A 450 -4.48 10.04 -13.15
C SER A 450 -3.93 10.90 -12.01
N THR A 451 -2.75 10.58 -11.50
CA THR A 451 -2.14 11.27 -10.35
C THR A 451 -1.93 12.76 -10.60
N THR A 452 -1.69 13.15 -11.84
CA THR A 452 -1.35 14.53 -12.24
C THR A 452 -2.46 15.26 -12.98
N LEU A 453 -3.59 14.58 -13.21
CA LEU A 453 -4.71 15.06 -14.03
C LEU A 453 -4.23 15.60 -15.39
N GLY A 454 -3.66 14.70 -16.20
CA GLY A 454 -3.44 14.94 -17.64
C GLY A 454 -1.99 15.04 -18.10
N ALA A 455 -0.97 14.86 -17.25
CA ALA A 455 0.41 14.81 -17.75
C ALA A 455 0.58 13.65 -18.73
N THR A 456 1.08 13.94 -19.92
CA THR A 456 1.31 12.97 -20.99
C THR A 456 2.54 12.14 -20.64
N ALA A 457 2.43 10.83 -20.75
CA ALA A 457 3.53 9.91 -20.52
C ALA A 457 3.69 8.92 -21.69
N ALA A 458 4.94 8.62 -22.05
CA ALA A 458 5.29 7.43 -22.81
C ALA A 458 5.28 6.21 -21.87
N LEU A 459 5.25 5.00 -22.43
CA LEU A 459 5.41 3.79 -21.61
C LEU A 459 6.80 3.76 -20.95
N PRO A 460 6.93 3.09 -19.78
CA PRO A 460 8.22 2.86 -19.14
C PRO A 460 9.30 2.38 -20.13
N GLY A 461 10.45 3.07 -20.17
CA GLY A 461 11.55 2.79 -21.09
C GLY A 461 11.39 3.35 -22.51
N GLU A 462 10.23 3.90 -22.87
CA GLU A 462 10.01 4.61 -24.13
C GLU A 462 10.21 6.12 -23.99
N LYS A 463 10.12 6.89 -25.09
CA LYS A 463 10.31 8.35 -25.06
C LYS A 463 9.25 9.07 -25.86
N LEU A 464 8.80 10.19 -25.31
CA LEU A 464 7.99 11.16 -26.04
C LEU A 464 8.83 11.80 -27.16
N ARG A 465 8.20 12.03 -28.31
CA ARG A 465 8.88 12.64 -29.48
C ARG A 465 9.16 14.14 -29.30
N SER A 466 8.34 14.79 -28.50
CA SER A 466 8.38 16.23 -28.22
C SER A 466 7.54 16.51 -26.98
N GLY A 467 7.85 17.58 -26.25
CA GLY A 467 7.05 18.05 -25.13
C GLY A 467 7.47 19.46 -24.69
N GLY A 468 6.59 20.14 -23.94
CA GLY A 468 6.85 21.48 -23.43
C GLY A 468 7.75 21.48 -22.19
N ARG A 469 7.66 20.44 -21.37
CA ARG A 469 8.48 20.26 -20.15
C ARG A 469 8.77 18.77 -19.91
N LEU A 470 9.75 18.26 -20.65
CA LEU A 470 10.11 16.84 -20.62
C LEU A 470 10.95 16.48 -19.38
N SER A 471 10.70 15.28 -18.84
CA SER A 471 11.58 14.62 -17.89
C SER A 471 12.96 14.33 -18.52
N PRO A 472 14.04 14.19 -17.71
CA PRO A 472 15.38 13.89 -18.22
C PRO A 472 15.48 12.60 -19.05
N ASP A 473 14.70 11.56 -18.72
CA ASP A 473 14.60 10.33 -19.50
C ASP A 473 13.77 10.49 -20.79
N GLY A 474 12.87 11.47 -20.83
CA GLY A 474 11.95 11.76 -21.92
C GLY A 474 10.61 11.01 -21.84
N GLU A 475 10.30 10.35 -20.73
CA GLU A 475 9.05 9.59 -20.54
C GLU A 475 7.84 10.49 -20.25
N VAL A 476 8.00 11.63 -19.58
CA VAL A 476 6.86 12.46 -19.12
C VAL A 476 6.99 13.87 -19.67
N ASP A 477 5.87 14.43 -20.15
CA ASP A 477 5.73 15.87 -20.42
C ASP A 477 4.85 16.53 -19.35
N ALA A 478 5.49 17.13 -18.36
CA ALA A 478 4.82 17.79 -17.25
C ALA A 478 3.96 18.99 -17.67
N SER A 479 4.19 19.57 -18.86
CA SER A 479 3.47 20.78 -19.31
C SER A 479 2.00 20.55 -19.63
N THR A 480 1.57 19.29 -19.72
CA THR A 480 0.20 18.89 -20.05
C THR A 480 -0.67 18.58 -18.82
N GLY A 481 -0.06 18.45 -17.63
CA GLY A 481 -0.80 18.26 -16.37
C GLY A 481 -1.53 19.51 -15.91
N VAL A 482 -2.46 19.36 -14.97
CA VAL A 482 -3.32 20.47 -14.49
C VAL A 482 -2.56 21.58 -13.75
N LEU A 483 -1.48 21.21 -13.06
CA LEU A 483 -0.68 22.08 -12.19
C LEU A 483 0.82 21.92 -12.53
N PRO A 484 1.26 22.27 -13.75
CA PRO A 484 2.62 21.97 -14.21
C PRO A 484 3.71 22.62 -13.34
N ASP A 485 3.41 23.74 -12.69
CA ASP A 485 4.33 24.45 -11.79
C ASP A 485 4.26 23.97 -10.34
N ASN A 486 3.26 23.16 -9.97
CA ASN A 486 3.04 22.64 -8.62
C ASN A 486 2.95 21.10 -8.61
N THR A 487 3.59 20.44 -9.57
CA THR A 487 3.68 18.98 -9.67
C THR A 487 5.12 18.51 -9.81
N TRP A 488 5.52 17.58 -8.94
CA TRP A 488 6.83 16.91 -8.93
C TRP A 488 6.70 15.44 -9.29
N TYR A 489 7.70 14.89 -9.97
CA TYR A 489 7.71 13.56 -10.56
C TYR A 489 8.93 12.78 -10.08
N PHE A 490 8.70 11.58 -9.56
CA PHE A 490 9.73 10.70 -9.00
C PHE A 490 9.87 9.44 -9.86
N TYR A 491 10.98 9.34 -10.57
CA TYR A 491 11.28 8.25 -11.48
C TYR A 491 11.57 6.95 -10.73
N ASN A 492 11.02 5.85 -11.22
CA ASN A 492 11.21 4.49 -10.71
C ASN A 492 10.92 4.39 -9.19
N MET A 493 9.95 5.18 -8.73
CA MET A 493 9.46 5.15 -7.36
C MET A 493 8.16 4.37 -7.32
N HIS A 494 8.19 3.20 -6.68
CA HIS A 494 6.98 2.44 -6.43
C HIS A 494 6.05 3.21 -5.47
N HIS A 495 4.73 3.02 -5.60
CA HIS A 495 3.68 3.69 -4.84
C HIS A 495 3.97 3.73 -3.32
N GLU A 496 4.29 2.56 -2.74
CA GLU A 496 4.64 2.41 -1.33
C GLU A 496 5.99 3.01 -0.92
N ASP A 497 6.88 3.26 -1.88
CA ASP A 497 8.19 3.84 -1.62
C ASP A 497 8.09 5.35 -1.38
N ALA A 498 6.98 6.01 -1.74
CA ALA A 498 6.76 7.43 -1.44
C ALA A 498 6.89 7.73 0.06
N ALA A 499 6.35 6.84 0.91
CA ALA A 499 6.48 6.92 2.36
C ALA A 499 7.91 6.58 2.85
N ASN A 500 8.78 6.07 1.98
CA ASN A 500 10.14 5.64 2.28
C ASN A 500 11.24 6.43 1.56
N ASN A 501 10.86 7.40 0.74
CA ASN A 501 11.76 8.20 -0.06
C ASN A 501 11.94 9.57 0.60
N SER A 502 13.07 9.82 1.24
CA SER A 502 13.33 11.09 1.94
C SER A 502 13.14 12.33 1.08
N PRO A 503 13.62 12.36 -0.18
CA PRO A 503 13.28 13.41 -1.13
C PRO A 503 11.78 13.74 -1.22
N VAL A 504 10.88 12.74 -1.24
CA VAL A 504 9.41 12.95 -1.24
C VAL A 504 8.95 13.53 0.09
N ILE A 505 9.39 12.93 1.20
CA ILE A 505 8.98 13.33 2.55
C ILE A 505 9.39 14.79 2.81
N ASN A 506 10.66 15.11 2.54
CA ASN A 506 11.23 16.45 2.76
C ASN A 506 10.61 17.49 1.81
N LEU A 507 10.23 17.11 0.59
CA LEU A 507 9.48 17.99 -0.30
C LEU A 507 8.07 18.26 0.25
N ALA A 508 7.34 17.23 0.66
CA ALA A 508 5.98 17.38 1.20
C ALA A 508 5.97 18.28 2.44
N VAL A 509 6.95 18.11 3.33
CA VAL A 509 7.15 18.96 4.51
C VAL A 509 7.48 20.39 4.10
N ALA A 510 8.42 20.60 3.16
CA ALA A 510 8.81 21.94 2.73
C ALA A 510 7.66 22.70 2.06
N LEU A 511 6.86 22.03 1.24
CA LEU A 511 5.67 22.63 0.61
C LEU A 511 4.63 23.11 1.64
N MET A 512 4.56 22.45 2.79
CA MET A 512 3.65 22.82 3.89
C MET A 512 4.24 23.88 4.82
N TYR A 513 5.54 23.81 5.11
CA TYR A 513 6.15 24.49 6.25
C TYR A 513 7.31 25.43 5.92
N SER A 514 7.70 25.59 4.65
CA SER A 514 8.76 26.50 4.24
C SER A 514 8.25 27.58 3.28
N HIS A 515 8.59 28.85 3.53
CA HIS A 515 8.32 29.92 2.57
C HIS A 515 9.21 29.85 1.32
N ASP A 516 10.31 29.12 1.40
CA ASP A 516 11.32 29.01 0.35
C ASP A 516 10.88 28.10 -0.82
N VAL A 517 9.83 27.30 -0.65
CA VAL A 517 9.39 26.30 -1.64
C VAL A 517 7.92 26.54 -2.01
N GLU A 518 7.71 27.32 -3.07
CA GLU A 518 6.35 27.69 -3.53
C GLU A 518 5.90 26.91 -4.76
N ASN A 519 6.84 26.62 -5.66
CA ASN A 519 6.62 25.92 -6.92
C ASN A 519 7.93 25.27 -7.39
N VAL A 520 7.89 24.56 -8.53
CA VAL A 520 9.05 23.83 -9.07
C VAL A 520 10.26 24.71 -9.41
N ASN A 521 10.08 26.03 -9.54
CA ASN A 521 11.15 26.97 -9.86
C ASN A 521 11.75 27.66 -8.62
N SER A 522 11.20 27.45 -7.41
CA SER A 522 11.65 28.16 -6.20
C SER A 522 13.05 27.74 -5.74
N LYS A 523 13.31 26.43 -5.66
CA LYS A 523 14.58 25.82 -5.24
C LYS A 523 14.91 24.56 -6.06
N PRO A 524 15.01 24.65 -7.40
CA PRO A 524 15.17 23.48 -8.27
C PRO A 524 16.45 22.68 -8.00
N GLU A 525 17.47 23.29 -7.37
CA GLU A 525 18.69 22.63 -6.93
C GLU A 525 18.51 21.72 -5.70
N LYS A 526 17.53 22.03 -4.83
CA LYS A 526 17.19 21.20 -3.67
C LYS A 526 16.01 20.27 -3.98
N TYR A 527 14.99 20.78 -4.68
CA TYR A 527 13.73 20.12 -4.95
C TYR A 527 13.44 20.12 -6.47
N PRO A 528 14.25 19.38 -7.26
CA PRO A 528 14.07 19.34 -8.71
C PRO A 528 12.70 18.76 -9.06
N GLN A 529 12.07 19.31 -10.11
CA GLN A 529 10.75 18.84 -10.57
C GLN A 529 10.76 17.35 -10.93
N PHE A 530 11.84 16.88 -11.54
CA PHE A 530 12.07 15.48 -11.86
C PHE A 530 13.17 14.95 -10.95
N ASN A 531 12.83 13.95 -10.14
CA ASN A 531 13.70 13.37 -9.13
C ASN A 531 13.62 11.84 -9.21
N GLY A 532 14.30 11.11 -8.32
CA GLY A 532 14.37 9.65 -8.34
C GLY A 532 13.89 8.98 -7.06
N ASN A 533 14.00 7.66 -7.02
CA ASN A 533 13.73 6.87 -5.83
C ASN A 533 14.98 6.73 -4.93
N SER A 534 14.81 6.87 -3.62
CA SER A 534 15.83 6.59 -2.60
C SER A 534 15.18 5.98 -1.38
N ASP A 535 14.72 4.74 -1.53
CA ASP A 535 14.05 4.00 -0.47
C ASP A 535 14.98 3.80 0.74
N ASN A 536 14.66 4.46 1.84
CA ASN A 536 15.39 4.45 3.09
C ASN A 536 14.61 3.83 4.26
N TRP A 537 13.55 3.07 3.97
CA TRP A 537 12.65 2.50 4.98
C TRP A 537 13.40 1.80 6.10
N PHE A 538 14.47 1.08 5.76
CA PHE A 538 15.23 0.25 6.69
C PHE A 538 16.05 1.09 7.67
N ILE A 539 16.71 2.14 7.17
CA ILE A 539 17.43 3.11 8.00
C ILE A 539 16.44 3.80 8.94
N ARG A 540 15.35 4.35 8.38
CA ARG A 540 14.40 5.18 9.13
C ARG A 540 13.61 4.41 10.17
N ARG A 541 13.04 3.25 9.82
CA ARG A 541 12.14 2.50 10.71
C ARG A 541 12.87 1.71 11.78
N TRP A 542 14.11 1.29 11.52
CA TRP A 542 14.80 0.30 12.35
C TRP A 542 16.21 0.75 12.72
N ARG A 543 17.13 0.78 11.75
CA ARG A 543 18.56 0.75 12.06
C ARG A 543 19.12 2.02 12.64
N TYR A 544 18.62 3.19 12.26
CA TYR A 544 19.11 4.42 12.83
C TYR A 544 18.80 4.51 14.34
N ARG A 545 17.66 3.97 14.79
CA ARG A 545 17.36 3.88 16.22
C ARG A 545 18.29 2.90 16.94
N ASP A 546 18.49 1.71 16.38
CA ASP A 546 19.43 0.72 16.94
C ASP A 546 20.82 1.33 17.12
N MET A 547 21.29 2.06 16.11
CA MET A 547 22.58 2.70 16.12
C MET A 547 22.70 3.81 17.16
N LYS A 548 21.66 4.66 17.29
CA LYS A 548 21.59 5.68 18.35
C LYS A 548 21.61 5.06 19.75
N ASN A 549 20.91 3.95 19.94
CA ASN A 549 20.90 3.24 21.23
C ASN A 549 22.30 2.70 21.56
N LEU A 550 22.98 2.08 20.58
CA LEU A 550 24.35 1.61 20.75
C LEU A 550 25.31 2.73 21.10
N TYR A 551 25.24 3.86 20.39
CA TYR A 551 26.08 5.02 20.70
C TYR A 551 25.79 5.57 22.10
N THR A 552 24.51 5.60 22.50
CA THR A 552 24.09 6.00 23.85
C THR A 552 24.69 5.07 24.92
N ASP A 553 24.59 3.76 24.73
CA ASP A 553 25.16 2.77 25.65
C ASP A 553 26.69 2.88 25.74
N TYR A 554 27.37 3.13 24.62
CA TYR A 554 28.80 3.46 24.60
C TYR A 554 29.10 4.71 25.43
N THR A 555 28.40 5.84 25.20
CA THR A 555 28.63 7.07 25.97
C THR A 555 28.31 6.93 27.47
N ALA A 556 27.41 6.00 27.82
CA ALA A 556 27.09 5.64 29.19
C ALA A 556 28.10 4.65 29.83
N GLY A 557 29.14 4.23 29.09
CA GLY A 557 30.17 3.29 29.56
C GLY A 557 29.73 1.83 29.63
N LYS A 558 28.62 1.46 28.96
CA LYS A 558 28.12 0.08 28.92
C LYS A 558 28.76 -0.76 27.83
N LEU A 559 29.36 -0.12 26.82
CA LEU A 559 30.10 -0.78 25.74
C LEU A 559 31.55 -0.32 25.74
N ASP A 560 32.48 -1.28 25.64
CA ASP A 560 33.92 -1.01 25.56
C ASP A 560 34.36 -0.91 24.09
N TRP A 561 34.08 0.23 23.47
CA TRP A 561 34.48 0.50 22.09
C TRP A 561 35.81 1.25 22.02
N THR A 562 36.63 0.88 21.05
CA THR A 562 37.81 1.68 20.68
C THR A 562 37.38 3.04 20.11
N LEU A 563 38.28 4.02 20.13
CA LEU A 563 38.03 5.32 19.49
C LEU A 563 37.66 5.17 18.01
N GLU A 564 38.33 4.26 17.30
CA GLU A 564 38.06 3.94 15.89
C GLU A 564 36.62 3.44 15.67
N THR A 565 36.13 2.52 16.51
CA THR A 565 34.75 2.04 16.45
C THR A 565 33.74 3.15 16.75
N ALA A 566 34.05 4.05 17.70
CA ALA A 566 33.20 5.18 17.99
C ALA A 566 33.17 6.21 16.85
N ASP A 567 34.31 6.44 16.18
CA ASP A 567 34.42 7.28 14.98
C ASP A 567 33.63 6.68 13.80
N GLU A 568 33.77 5.37 13.56
CA GLU A 568 32.98 4.64 12.55
C GLU A 568 31.48 4.79 12.81
N CYS A 569 31.05 4.62 14.07
CA CYS A 569 29.65 4.78 14.46
C CYS A 569 29.14 6.19 14.14
N ARG A 570 29.88 7.24 14.54
CA ARG A 570 29.52 8.63 14.24
C ARG A 570 29.44 8.90 12.74
N ALA A 571 30.39 8.38 11.97
CA ALA A 571 30.40 8.56 10.51
C ALA A 571 29.18 7.92 9.84
N ILE A 572 28.81 6.70 10.23
CA ILE A 572 27.62 6.02 9.70
C ILE A 572 26.33 6.74 10.15
N MET A 573 26.26 7.21 11.40
CA MET A 573 25.13 8.02 11.87
C MET A 573 24.97 9.30 11.04
N TYR A 574 26.08 9.99 10.74
CA TYR A 574 26.08 11.18 9.87
C TYR A 574 25.56 10.84 8.47
N ASP A 575 25.99 9.73 7.88
CA ASP A 575 25.49 9.30 6.57
C ASP A 575 24.01 8.89 6.61
N CYS A 576 23.53 8.26 7.68
CA CYS A 576 22.10 8.00 7.88
C CYS A 576 21.30 9.31 7.91
N GLU A 577 21.80 10.34 8.61
CA GLU A 577 21.16 11.66 8.66
C GLU A 577 21.14 12.33 7.29
N ARG A 578 22.21 12.19 6.49
CA ARG A 578 22.25 12.68 5.11
C ARG A 578 21.20 12.00 4.23
N VAL A 579 21.06 10.67 4.35
CA VAL A 579 19.99 9.93 3.65
C VAL A 579 18.62 10.43 4.09
N MET A 580 18.40 10.64 5.39
CA MET A 580 17.10 11.07 5.90
C MET A 580 16.75 12.52 5.53
N ARG A 581 17.75 13.41 5.40
CA ARG A 581 17.58 14.82 5.02
C ARG A 581 17.73 15.08 3.51
N ALA A 582 18.04 14.06 2.72
CA ALA A 582 18.20 14.19 1.28
C ALA A 582 16.94 14.78 0.64
N THR A 583 17.11 15.78 -0.23
CA THR A 583 16.05 16.40 -1.03
C THR A 583 16.17 16.01 -2.51
N VAL A 584 17.35 15.55 -2.92
CA VAL A 584 17.65 14.94 -4.23
C VAL A 584 17.92 13.46 -4.00
N ALA A 585 17.35 12.60 -4.84
CA ALA A 585 17.51 11.16 -4.74
C ALA A 585 18.93 10.71 -5.10
N ASP A 586 19.46 9.81 -4.29
CA ASP A 586 20.68 9.04 -4.53
C ASP A 586 20.48 7.61 -4.02
N ALA A 587 20.04 6.74 -4.93
CA ALA A 587 19.75 5.35 -4.63
C ALA A 587 21.00 4.56 -4.23
N GLU A 588 22.15 4.88 -4.82
CA GLU A 588 23.42 4.19 -4.58
C GLU A 588 23.92 4.51 -3.17
N PHE A 589 24.01 5.79 -2.82
CA PHE A 589 24.41 6.22 -1.48
C PHE A 589 23.45 5.70 -0.40
N CYS A 590 22.14 5.71 -0.66
CA CYS A 590 21.15 5.15 0.27
C CYS A 590 21.37 3.65 0.51
N LYS A 591 21.60 2.88 -0.56
CA LYS A 591 21.85 1.43 -0.49
C LYS A 591 23.14 1.11 0.26
N GLU A 592 24.22 1.84 -0.01
CA GLU A 592 25.50 1.67 0.66
C GLU A 592 25.43 2.03 2.15
N THR A 593 24.76 3.13 2.49
CA THR A 593 24.52 3.53 3.89
C THR A 593 23.67 2.49 4.62
N THR A 594 22.63 1.96 3.96
CA THR A 594 21.77 0.88 4.48
C THR A 594 22.59 -0.37 4.82
N LYS A 595 23.52 -0.76 3.94
CA LYS A 595 24.43 -1.88 4.19
C LYS A 595 25.34 -1.59 5.40
N ARG A 596 26.00 -0.44 5.42
CA ARG A 596 26.94 -0.05 6.49
C ARG A 596 26.28 0.00 7.87
N VAL A 597 25.11 0.63 7.98
CA VAL A 597 24.38 0.70 9.27
C VAL A 597 23.97 -0.68 9.75
N ASN A 598 23.58 -1.57 8.83
CA ASN A 598 23.24 -2.93 9.21
C ASN A 598 24.44 -3.73 9.68
N ASP A 599 25.53 -3.71 8.90
CA ASP A 599 26.74 -4.47 9.22
C ASP A 599 27.31 -4.02 10.56
N PHE A 600 27.29 -2.71 10.85
CA PHE A 600 27.68 -2.16 12.14
C PHE A 600 26.76 -2.65 13.28
N CYS A 601 25.44 -2.52 13.12
CA CYS A 601 24.50 -2.96 14.15
C CYS A 601 24.49 -4.47 14.37
N VAL A 602 24.77 -5.29 13.35
CA VAL A 602 24.93 -6.75 13.50
C VAL A 602 26.21 -7.09 14.26
N LYS A 603 27.29 -6.36 14.00
CA LYS A 603 28.59 -6.60 14.64
C LYS A 603 28.62 -6.18 16.11
N TYR A 604 27.99 -5.04 16.44
CA TYR A 604 28.10 -4.43 17.76
C TYR A 604 26.78 -4.38 18.55
N GLY A 605 25.66 -4.58 17.88
CA GLY A 605 24.37 -4.79 18.52
C GLY A 605 24.24 -6.22 18.98
N ASN A 606 23.81 -6.41 20.24
CA ASN A 606 23.16 -7.65 20.67
C ASN A 606 21.79 -7.80 19.98
N LEU A 607 21.74 -7.65 18.65
CA LEU A 607 20.54 -7.82 17.86
C LEU A 607 20.15 -9.30 17.96
N SER A 608 18.90 -9.55 18.31
CA SER A 608 18.34 -10.89 18.21
C SER A 608 18.54 -11.43 16.78
N GLU A 609 18.66 -12.75 16.64
CA GLU A 609 18.69 -13.42 15.33
C GLU A 609 17.51 -13.03 14.42
N GLU A 610 16.42 -12.53 15.01
CA GLU A 610 15.22 -12.06 14.33
C GLU A 610 15.40 -10.64 13.76
N ASN A 611 16.06 -9.73 14.48
CA ASN A 611 16.31 -8.37 14.00
C ASN A 611 17.41 -8.29 12.94
N ALA A 612 18.37 -9.22 12.94
CA ALA A 612 19.35 -9.35 11.86
C ALA A 612 18.72 -9.79 10.52
N LYS A 613 17.53 -10.42 10.54
CA LYS A 613 16.83 -10.96 9.35
C LYS A 613 16.02 -9.95 8.54
N LEU A 614 15.77 -8.75 9.07
CA LEU A 614 14.88 -7.76 8.44
C LEU A 614 15.43 -7.15 7.13
N LEU A 615 16.74 -7.15 6.92
CA LEU A 615 17.36 -6.82 5.63
C LEU A 615 17.29 -8.02 4.65
N THR A 616 17.39 -9.23 5.21
CA THR A 616 17.42 -10.53 4.53
C THR A 616 16.09 -10.87 3.85
N GLN A 617 14.96 -10.51 4.46
CA GLN A 617 13.64 -10.82 3.91
C GLN A 617 13.33 -10.14 2.57
N LYS A 618 13.98 -9.00 2.27
CA LYS A 618 13.75 -8.25 1.03
C LYS A 618 14.94 -8.22 0.08
N GLN A 619 16.17 -8.24 0.60
CA GLN A 619 17.38 -8.20 -0.22
C GLN A 619 18.01 -9.58 -0.48
N LEU A 620 17.71 -10.61 0.33
CA LEU A 620 18.39 -11.89 0.18
C LEU A 620 17.52 -12.99 -0.41
N ALA A 621 16.21 -13.08 -0.16
CA ALA A 621 15.37 -14.15 -0.74
C ALA A 621 16.01 -15.55 -0.68
N GLU A 622 16.88 -15.79 0.30
CA GLU A 622 17.55 -17.07 0.49
C GLU A 622 16.63 -17.92 1.36
N LEU A 623 15.87 -18.78 0.70
CA LEU A 623 15.12 -19.83 1.36
C LEU A 623 16.10 -20.73 2.15
N PRO A 624 15.66 -21.43 3.21
CA PRO A 624 16.47 -22.53 3.75
C PRO A 624 16.95 -23.45 2.61
N GLU A 625 18.17 -23.99 2.68
CA GLU A 625 18.75 -24.77 1.56
C GLU A 625 17.81 -25.87 1.06
N TRP A 626 17.08 -26.54 1.97
CA TRP A 626 16.06 -27.53 1.61
C TRP A 626 14.91 -26.94 0.78
N ALA A 627 14.47 -25.72 1.11
CA ALA A 627 13.41 -25.00 0.43
C ALA A 627 13.90 -24.42 -0.89
N GLU A 628 15.13 -23.88 -0.99
CA GLU A 628 15.70 -23.47 -2.28
C GLU A 628 15.82 -24.64 -3.26
N VAL A 629 16.35 -25.77 -2.79
CA VAL A 629 16.49 -26.99 -3.60
C VAL A 629 15.11 -27.47 -4.02
N LEU A 630 14.12 -27.46 -3.12
CA LEU A 630 12.76 -27.85 -3.43
C LEU A 630 12.10 -26.89 -4.43
N THR A 631 12.25 -25.57 -4.27
CA THR A 631 11.76 -24.55 -5.20
C THR A 631 12.35 -24.76 -6.59
N LYS A 632 13.67 -24.95 -6.71
CA LYS A 632 14.35 -25.23 -7.98
C LYS A 632 13.82 -26.51 -8.64
N ILE A 633 13.58 -27.58 -7.86
CA ILE A 633 13.02 -28.84 -8.36
C ILE A 633 11.57 -28.65 -8.84
N ILE A 634 10.72 -28.04 -8.02
CA ILE A 634 9.30 -27.85 -8.33
C ILE A 634 9.14 -26.90 -9.51
N ARG A 635 9.88 -25.78 -9.55
CA ARG A 635 9.91 -24.87 -10.68
C ARG A 635 10.40 -25.55 -11.95
N PHE A 636 11.50 -26.30 -11.89
CA PHE A 636 11.96 -27.06 -13.06
C PHE A 636 10.90 -28.05 -13.56
N ALA A 637 10.21 -28.73 -12.64
CA ALA A 637 9.11 -29.62 -12.99
C ALA A 637 7.93 -28.86 -13.61
N ASP A 638 7.53 -27.74 -13.02
CA ASP A 638 6.45 -26.86 -13.49
C ASP A 638 6.78 -26.28 -14.88
N ASP A 639 7.96 -25.69 -15.07
CA ASP A 639 8.46 -25.18 -16.36
C ASP A 639 8.52 -26.27 -17.43
N THR A 640 8.99 -27.46 -17.06
CA THR A 640 9.08 -28.61 -17.98
C THR A 640 7.68 -29.07 -18.37
N ILE A 641 6.77 -29.14 -17.42
CA ILE A 641 5.36 -29.49 -17.67
C ILE A 641 4.72 -28.39 -18.52
N PHE A 642 4.94 -27.12 -18.24
CA PHE A 642 4.42 -26.02 -19.06
C PHE A 642 4.94 -26.10 -20.50
N LYS A 643 6.23 -26.36 -20.71
CA LYS A 643 6.80 -26.56 -22.06
C LYS A 643 6.23 -27.78 -22.79
N LEU A 644 5.92 -28.86 -22.07
CA LEU A 644 5.42 -30.10 -22.66
C LEU A 644 3.90 -30.10 -22.88
N TYR A 645 3.14 -29.47 -21.98
CA TYR A 645 1.67 -29.54 -21.90
C TYR A 645 1.01 -28.21 -22.28
N GLY A 646 1.70 -27.08 -22.23
CA GLY A 646 1.13 -25.75 -22.47
C GLY A 646 -0.05 -25.49 -21.51
N ASP A 647 -1.19 -25.17 -22.10
CA ASP A 647 -2.48 -24.90 -21.45
C ASP A 647 -3.26 -26.17 -21.05
N LYS A 648 -2.77 -27.36 -21.40
CA LYS A 648 -3.50 -28.62 -21.21
C LYS A 648 -3.35 -29.19 -19.80
N ALA A 649 -4.44 -29.80 -19.32
CA ALA A 649 -4.44 -30.57 -18.06
C ALA A 649 -3.75 -31.95 -18.22
N TYR A 650 -3.34 -32.58 -17.11
CA TYR A 650 -2.66 -33.88 -17.16
C TYR A 650 -3.49 -34.97 -17.86
N SER A 651 -4.82 -34.92 -17.74
CA SER A 651 -5.72 -35.91 -18.34
C SER A 651 -5.87 -35.79 -19.86
N GLU A 652 -5.63 -34.62 -20.44
CA GLU A 652 -5.73 -34.40 -21.89
C GLU A 652 -4.55 -35.01 -22.64
N PHE A 653 -3.37 -35.06 -22.02
CA PHE A 653 -2.20 -35.75 -22.55
C PHE A 653 -2.42 -37.26 -22.70
N TRP A 654 -3.06 -37.89 -21.73
CA TRP A 654 -3.34 -39.32 -21.78
C TRP A 654 -4.36 -39.70 -22.85
N LYS A 655 -5.25 -38.79 -23.26
CA LYS A 655 -6.15 -39.02 -24.41
C LYS A 655 -5.41 -38.98 -25.74
N VAL A 656 -4.43 -38.08 -25.90
CA VAL A 656 -3.65 -37.95 -27.15
C VAL A 656 -2.69 -39.12 -27.39
N TYR A 657 -2.28 -39.84 -26.35
CA TYR A 657 -1.36 -40.98 -26.47
C TYR A 657 -2.03 -42.36 -26.43
N PHE A 658 -3.31 -42.44 -26.04
CA PHE A 658 -4.05 -43.71 -25.91
C PHE A 658 -5.36 -43.78 -26.71
N GLU A 659 -5.68 -42.76 -27.51
CA GLU A 659 -6.53 -42.87 -28.71
C GLU A 659 -5.64 -43.04 -29.95
#